data_AF-A0A7C8HX16-F1
#
_entry.id   AF-A0A7C8HX16-F1
#
_cell.length_a   1.000
_cell.length_b   1.000
_cell.length_c   1.000
_cell.angle_alpha   90.00
_cell.angle_beta   90.00
_cell.angle_gamma   90.00
#
_symmetry.space_group_name_H-M   'P 1'
#
loop_
_entity.id
_entity.type
_entity.pdbx_description
1 polymer ?
#
loop_
_entity_poly.entity_id
_entity_poly.type
_entity_poly.pdbx_seq_one_letter_code
_entity_poly.pdbx_strand_id
1 'polypeptide(L)'
;MSRTLFYFSLLAALLTLQLTTTAVAESTAFQKSRNNITAKTSGPLSPPDTTSPQATLRSFMVNTTRAYQLMKQAYALDMESDNLFTHTPQVTALSDRAMLYFEKAIKCVNFSEIPASYRAEFSYEAVIQLKEVIDRIKLPRMGAVPDSDDMMELDYWRVPGTSFEIQYVKEGDRSGEYLFNPESVRNIEALYNRAKYLPYIKKTTEGFYRFYSSTPGRLVPPKWFSYIPKPLSAELYHEQTIFQWVTFFLSILFFIFLSIISFKLTRRRNLKKYPITNELLHLVLPLQLVISCLLLAYIFDDIINLTGRFLVLSVGVLQIVQWLSAAWGILILGRVVAESILATPSIDPRGIDASLVNTVTNLTCIFLAVCVLFYGGTKLGIPLIPVVTGFGVIGLAISLAARPTIENVIGGLTLFADKPVRIGDFCMFGKTRGKVLHIGLRSTRIRASDRTIMSIPNAEFSHLQLINLTHRDKFKLDLDIGLSYVTTSTQLRWIITKLYEMLYAHPEISRKPLLWVRFVNFNSYSKDINIRAYINTTRLSHFYRIQEDVLFRIGEIIEEGGAAFAYPTSSTYLHTVDEDLTEPSNLANELEEFSNETQFPFPDFPADRIDQINNKLKYPPEAEKDYSGLPLRTNDKDTKEDKTAKEDKHGKPYTE
;
A
#
# COMPACT_ATOMS: atom_id res chain seq x y z
N MET A 1 -30.65 33.32 -17.97
CA MET A 1 -29.45 33.97 -17.38
C MET A 1 -28.53 33.04 -16.57
N SER A 2 -28.95 31.82 -16.19
CA SER A 2 -28.11 30.84 -15.44
C SER A 2 -27.25 29.93 -16.34
N ARG A 3 -27.74 29.53 -17.52
CA ARG A 3 -27.04 28.61 -18.43
C ARG A 3 -25.84 29.24 -19.15
N THR A 4 -25.89 30.54 -19.46
CA THR A 4 -24.84 31.24 -20.20
C THR A 4 -23.55 31.43 -19.40
N LEU A 5 -23.65 31.64 -18.08
CA LEU A 5 -22.49 31.70 -17.18
C LEU A 5 -21.84 30.33 -16.96
N PHE A 6 -22.64 29.26 -16.96
CA PHE A 6 -22.15 27.89 -16.84
C PHE A 6 -21.31 27.48 -18.07
N TYR A 7 -21.81 27.76 -19.28
CA TYR A 7 -21.07 27.51 -20.52
C TYR A 7 -19.80 28.37 -20.63
N PHE A 8 -19.82 29.62 -20.14
CA PHE A 8 -18.60 30.44 -20.11
C PHE A 8 -17.53 29.90 -19.16
N SER A 9 -17.91 29.36 -17.99
CA SER A 9 -16.96 28.73 -17.05
C SER A 9 -16.43 27.38 -17.56
N LEU A 10 -17.28 26.60 -18.24
CA LEU A 10 -16.92 25.31 -18.82
C LEU A 10 -16.00 25.49 -20.04
N LEU A 11 -16.24 26.52 -20.86
CA LEU A 11 -15.40 26.88 -22.01
C LEU A 11 -14.04 27.44 -21.54
N ALA A 12 -14.01 28.21 -20.45
CA ALA A 12 -12.77 28.66 -19.83
C ALA A 12 -11.96 27.50 -19.21
N ALA A 13 -12.62 26.49 -18.62
CA ALA A 13 -11.99 25.29 -18.08
C ALA A 13 -11.48 24.31 -19.17
N LEU A 14 -12.13 24.28 -20.33
CA LEU A 14 -11.66 23.50 -21.49
C LEU A 14 -10.50 24.18 -22.21
N LEU A 15 -10.47 25.52 -22.26
CA LEU A 15 -9.34 26.29 -22.79
C LEU A 15 -8.08 26.19 -21.91
N THR A 16 -8.23 26.13 -20.59
CA THR A 16 -7.09 25.92 -19.68
C THR A 16 -6.50 24.51 -19.78
N LEU A 17 -7.32 23.48 -20.04
CA LEU A 17 -6.85 22.10 -20.23
C LEU A 17 -6.07 21.89 -21.56
N GLN A 18 -6.44 22.61 -22.62
CA GLN A 18 -5.71 22.60 -23.89
C GLN A 18 -4.37 23.36 -23.82
N LEU A 19 -4.31 24.46 -23.06
CA LEU A 19 -3.06 25.23 -22.89
C LEU A 19 -2.02 24.51 -22.00
N THR A 20 -2.46 23.70 -21.04
CA THR A 20 -1.54 22.89 -20.21
C THR A 20 -0.99 21.65 -20.91
N THR A 21 -1.67 21.14 -21.95
CA THR A 21 -1.23 19.94 -22.68
C THR A 21 -0.29 20.27 -23.83
N THR A 22 -0.41 21.46 -24.44
CA THR A 22 0.55 21.93 -25.45
C THR A 22 1.88 22.38 -24.83
N ALA A 23 1.90 22.90 -23.60
CA ALA A 23 3.13 23.32 -22.91
C ALA A 23 4.01 22.15 -22.42
N VAL A 24 3.44 20.95 -22.22
CA VAL A 24 4.19 19.77 -21.73
C VAL A 24 4.75 18.91 -22.88
N ALA A 25 4.14 18.98 -24.08
CA ALA A 25 4.59 18.21 -25.25
C ALA A 25 5.79 18.83 -25.99
N GLU A 26 6.03 20.15 -25.88
CA GLU A 26 7.18 20.79 -26.52
C GLU A 26 8.48 20.70 -25.71
N SER A 27 8.41 20.41 -24.41
CA SER A 27 9.62 20.35 -23.55
C SER A 27 10.43 19.06 -23.67
N THR A 28 9.83 17.97 -24.19
CA THR A 28 10.48 16.64 -24.23
C THR A 28 11.12 16.30 -25.58
N ALA A 29 10.86 17.06 -26.63
CA ALA A 29 11.43 16.82 -27.96
C ALA A 29 12.79 17.53 -28.19
N PHE A 30 13.17 18.49 -27.35
CA PHE A 30 14.38 19.31 -27.55
C PHE A 30 15.64 18.76 -26.83
N GLN A 31 15.52 17.65 -26.10
CA GLN A 31 16.53 17.19 -25.15
C GLN A 31 17.52 16.15 -25.70
N LYS A 32 17.43 15.79 -26.99
CA LYS A 32 18.24 14.69 -27.58
C LYS A 32 19.27 15.09 -28.64
N SER A 33 19.56 16.38 -28.83
CA SER A 33 20.59 16.85 -29.77
C SER A 33 21.53 17.84 -29.09
N ARG A 34 22.52 17.35 -28.32
CA ARG A 34 23.44 18.24 -27.61
C ARG A 34 24.89 17.79 -27.50
N ASN A 35 25.30 16.77 -28.24
CA ASN A 35 26.72 16.41 -28.31
C ASN A 35 27.24 16.69 -29.72
N ASN A 36 28.25 17.56 -29.77
CA ASN A 36 29.13 17.90 -30.90
C ASN A 36 28.73 19.08 -31.79
N ILE A 37 28.87 20.33 -31.32
CA ILE A 37 29.37 21.42 -32.18
C ILE A 37 30.20 22.41 -31.33
N THR A 38 31.52 22.26 -31.37
CA THR A 38 32.48 23.35 -31.12
C THR A 38 32.47 24.27 -32.33
N ALA A 39 31.68 25.34 -32.30
CA ALA A 39 31.80 26.44 -33.24
C ALA A 39 31.61 27.75 -32.49
N LYS A 40 32.46 28.73 -32.78
CA LYS A 40 32.30 30.14 -32.41
C LYS A 40 30.93 30.63 -32.92
N THR A 41 29.87 30.47 -32.15
CA THR A 41 28.52 30.81 -32.58
C THR A 41 28.14 32.21 -32.10
N SER A 42 28.36 33.21 -32.96
CA SER A 42 27.89 34.59 -32.77
C SER A 42 26.54 34.79 -33.49
N GLY A 43 25.45 34.31 -32.91
CA GLY A 43 24.10 34.51 -33.41
C GLY A 43 23.09 34.66 -32.27
N PRO A 44 21.89 35.24 -32.47
CA PRO A 44 20.94 35.51 -31.38
C PRO A 44 20.41 34.24 -30.68
N LEU A 45 20.50 33.07 -31.31
CA LEU A 45 20.05 31.79 -30.74
C LEU A 45 21.16 30.92 -30.14
N SER A 46 22.42 31.34 -30.25
CA SER A 46 23.54 30.56 -29.69
C SER A 46 23.61 30.63 -28.15
N PRO A 47 24.04 29.56 -27.46
CA PRO A 47 24.29 29.65 -26.02
C PRO A 47 25.41 30.66 -25.71
N PRO A 48 25.43 31.27 -24.51
CA PRO A 48 26.57 32.07 -24.09
C PRO A 48 27.81 31.19 -23.93
N ASP A 49 28.97 31.77 -24.23
CA ASP A 49 30.24 31.10 -23.95
C ASP A 49 30.50 31.15 -22.44
N THR A 50 30.52 29.98 -21.81
CA THR A 50 30.70 29.78 -20.36
C THR A 50 31.87 28.82 -20.06
N THR A 51 32.78 28.70 -21.03
CA THR A 51 33.91 27.76 -20.98
C THR A 51 34.99 28.15 -19.99
N SER A 52 35.13 29.43 -19.66
CA SER A 52 36.11 29.97 -18.71
C SER A 52 35.55 31.20 -17.96
N PRO A 53 36.13 31.60 -16.82
CA PRO A 53 35.73 32.85 -16.14
C PRO A 53 35.79 34.07 -17.06
N GLN A 54 36.81 34.15 -17.93
CA GLN A 54 36.93 35.21 -18.92
C GLN A 54 35.80 35.15 -19.95
N ALA A 55 35.51 33.96 -20.50
CA ALA A 55 34.45 33.76 -21.48
C ALA A 55 33.07 34.10 -20.90
N THR A 56 32.78 33.64 -19.67
CA THR A 56 31.52 33.93 -18.96
C THR A 56 31.34 35.43 -18.73
N LEU A 57 32.37 36.10 -18.20
CA LEU A 57 32.32 37.54 -17.95
C LEU A 57 32.14 38.32 -19.27
N ARG A 58 32.84 37.92 -20.33
CA ARG A 58 32.72 38.54 -21.66
C ARG A 58 31.31 38.35 -22.24
N SER A 59 30.81 37.13 -22.23
CA SER A 59 29.47 36.78 -22.69
C SER A 59 28.41 37.57 -21.94
N PHE A 60 28.50 37.61 -20.61
CA PHE A 60 27.59 38.40 -19.78
C PHE A 60 27.60 39.89 -20.18
N MET A 61 28.77 40.51 -20.28
CA MET A 61 28.91 41.93 -20.58
C MET A 61 28.43 42.30 -21.98
N VAL A 62 28.77 41.49 -23.00
CA VAL A 62 28.37 41.73 -24.39
C VAL A 62 26.85 41.58 -24.53
N ASN A 63 26.28 40.50 -23.99
CA ASN A 63 24.86 40.23 -24.12
C ASN A 63 24.01 41.27 -23.37
N THR A 64 24.35 41.62 -22.12
CA THR A 64 23.64 42.67 -21.36
C THR A 64 23.72 44.04 -22.04
N THR A 65 24.90 44.42 -22.55
CA THR A 65 25.07 45.70 -23.26
C THR A 65 24.25 45.73 -24.55
N ARG A 66 24.22 44.62 -25.30
CA ARG A 66 23.44 44.53 -26.54
C ARG A 66 21.95 44.57 -26.28
N ALA A 67 21.49 43.88 -25.24
CA ALA A 67 20.10 43.91 -24.81
C ALA A 67 19.65 45.33 -24.45
N TYR A 68 20.45 46.04 -23.64
CA TYR A 68 20.18 47.44 -23.29
C TYR A 68 20.07 48.36 -24.50
N GLN A 69 21.01 48.26 -25.45
CA GLN A 69 21.01 49.09 -26.66
C GLN A 69 19.74 48.87 -27.49
N LEU A 70 19.37 47.60 -27.70
CA LEU A 70 18.16 47.25 -28.44
C LEU A 70 16.90 47.75 -27.72
N MET A 71 16.85 47.65 -26.39
CA MET A 71 15.74 48.21 -25.60
C MET A 71 15.65 49.73 -25.69
N LYS A 72 16.77 50.45 -25.58
CA LYS A 72 16.78 51.91 -25.73
C LYS A 72 16.35 52.33 -27.13
N GLN A 73 16.77 51.59 -28.15
CA GLN A 73 16.33 51.82 -29.54
C GLN A 73 14.83 51.55 -29.70
N ALA A 74 14.32 50.43 -29.16
CA ALA A 74 12.90 50.11 -29.18
C ALA A 74 12.07 51.19 -28.46
N TYR A 75 12.52 51.65 -27.30
CA TYR A 75 11.86 52.70 -26.53
C TYR A 75 11.81 54.04 -27.28
N ALA A 76 12.91 54.45 -27.93
CA ALA A 76 12.93 55.68 -28.73
C ALA A 76 11.93 55.60 -29.90
N LEU A 77 11.89 54.47 -30.61
CA LEU A 77 10.94 54.25 -31.70
C LEU A 77 9.48 54.18 -31.23
N ASP A 78 9.23 53.63 -30.04
CA ASP A 78 7.88 53.55 -29.47
C ASP A 78 7.35 54.94 -29.10
N MET A 79 8.20 55.81 -28.56
CA MET A 79 7.86 57.21 -28.25
C MET A 79 7.53 58.03 -29.50
N GLU A 80 8.18 57.74 -30.62
CA GLU A 80 7.92 58.38 -31.92
C GLU A 80 6.66 57.84 -32.61
N SER A 81 6.15 56.68 -32.22
CA SER A 81 5.01 56.04 -32.87
C SER A 81 3.66 56.71 -32.55
N ASP A 82 2.67 56.57 -33.44
CA ASP A 82 1.30 57.07 -33.22
C ASP A 82 0.45 56.15 -32.33
N ASN A 83 0.92 54.93 -32.04
CA ASN A 83 0.17 53.96 -31.26
C ASN A 83 0.23 54.30 -29.77
N LEU A 84 -0.95 54.44 -29.16
CA LEU A 84 -1.07 54.78 -27.74
C LEU A 84 -0.93 53.56 -26.82
N PHE A 85 -1.56 52.44 -27.18
CA PHE A 85 -1.72 51.26 -26.32
C PHE A 85 -0.97 50.02 -26.78
N THR A 86 -0.40 50.04 -27.99
CA THR A 86 0.24 48.88 -28.62
C THR A 86 1.58 49.26 -29.21
N HIS A 87 2.53 48.32 -29.19
CA HIS A 87 3.81 48.50 -29.85
C HIS A 87 3.68 48.27 -31.35
N THR A 88 4.47 49.00 -32.15
CA THR A 88 4.59 48.69 -33.58
C THR A 88 5.29 47.35 -33.77
N PRO A 89 5.06 46.61 -34.87
CA PRO A 89 5.74 45.35 -35.13
C PRO A 89 7.28 45.45 -35.07
N GLN A 90 7.83 46.60 -35.45
CA GLN A 90 9.26 46.88 -35.38
C GLN A 90 9.77 47.02 -33.93
N VAL A 91 9.03 47.71 -33.06
CA VAL A 91 9.33 47.82 -31.63
C VAL A 91 9.28 46.44 -30.97
N THR A 92 8.25 45.65 -31.28
CA THR A 92 8.13 44.27 -30.78
C THR A 92 9.32 43.42 -31.20
N ALA A 93 9.70 43.43 -32.49
CA ALA A 93 10.84 42.66 -32.99
C ALA A 93 12.19 43.07 -32.35
N LEU A 94 12.37 44.36 -32.03
CA LEU A 94 13.55 44.84 -31.30
C LEU A 94 13.54 44.41 -29.84
N SER A 95 12.37 44.47 -29.19
CA SER A 95 12.18 44.01 -27.81
C SER A 95 12.45 42.50 -27.70
N ASP A 96 11.89 41.69 -28.61
CA ASP A 96 12.10 40.24 -28.65
C ASP A 96 13.59 39.89 -28.82
N ARG A 97 14.29 40.62 -29.71
CA ARG A 97 15.75 40.45 -29.85
C ARG A 97 16.50 40.85 -28.58
N ALA A 98 16.07 41.91 -27.90
CA ALA A 98 16.68 42.31 -26.64
C ALA A 98 16.49 41.22 -25.56
N MET A 99 15.30 40.61 -25.49
CA MET A 99 15.00 39.50 -24.58
C MET A 99 15.90 38.28 -24.83
N LEU A 100 16.15 37.92 -26.09
CA LEU A 100 17.09 36.83 -26.41
C LEU A 100 18.49 37.08 -25.85
N TYR A 101 18.99 38.32 -25.94
CA TYR A 101 20.29 38.67 -25.35
C TYR A 101 20.23 38.67 -23.81
N PHE A 102 19.11 39.08 -23.22
CA PHE A 102 18.90 38.98 -21.77
C PHE A 102 18.93 37.55 -21.27
N GLU A 103 18.22 36.63 -21.93
CA GLU A 103 18.21 35.21 -21.57
C GLU A 103 19.62 34.60 -21.62
N LYS A 104 20.45 35.03 -22.58
CA LYS A 104 21.86 34.62 -22.62
C LYS A 104 22.67 35.15 -21.44
N ALA A 105 22.41 36.39 -21.03
CA ALA A 105 23.06 36.95 -19.84
C ALA A 105 22.61 36.26 -18.56
N ILE A 106 21.32 35.93 -18.43
CA ILE A 106 20.76 35.12 -17.33
C ILE A 106 21.46 33.75 -17.28
N LYS A 107 21.69 33.13 -18.43
CA LYS A 107 22.44 31.87 -18.51
C LYS A 107 23.88 32.00 -18.02
N CYS A 108 24.52 33.16 -17.97
CA CYS A 108 25.86 33.28 -17.35
C CYS A 108 25.84 33.19 -15.81
N VAL A 109 24.66 33.19 -15.18
CA VAL A 109 24.47 33.28 -13.73
C VAL A 109 23.78 32.01 -13.19
N ASN A 110 24.17 31.55 -12.00
CA ASN A 110 23.60 30.37 -11.37
C ASN A 110 22.48 30.73 -10.37
N PHE A 111 21.22 30.55 -10.79
CA PHE A 111 20.03 30.79 -9.97
C PHE A 111 19.46 29.52 -9.32
N SER A 112 20.26 28.45 -9.17
CA SER A 112 19.79 27.15 -8.63
C SER A 112 19.20 27.25 -7.23
N GLU A 113 19.77 28.09 -6.37
CA GLU A 113 19.31 28.31 -4.99
C GLU A 113 18.06 29.20 -4.88
N ILE A 114 17.68 29.89 -5.96
CA ILE A 114 16.45 30.68 -5.99
C ILE A 114 15.26 29.73 -6.23
N PRO A 115 14.19 29.77 -5.41
CA PRO A 115 13.00 28.96 -5.62
C PRO A 115 12.44 29.11 -7.04
N ALA A 116 11.98 28.00 -7.63
CA ALA A 116 11.50 27.98 -9.01
C ALA A 116 10.33 28.93 -9.28
N SER A 117 9.54 29.25 -8.24
CA SER A 117 8.39 30.17 -8.31
C SER A 117 8.78 31.60 -8.68
N TYR A 118 9.93 32.10 -8.21
CA TYR A 118 10.37 33.49 -8.44
C TYR A 118 11.61 33.57 -9.32
N ARG A 119 12.14 32.43 -9.75
CA ARG A 119 13.43 32.37 -10.44
C ARG A 119 13.42 33.20 -11.73
N ALA A 120 12.35 33.11 -12.53
CA ALA A 120 12.25 33.87 -13.77
C ALA A 120 12.27 35.39 -13.50
N GLU A 121 11.42 35.83 -12.57
CA GLU A 121 11.22 37.22 -12.15
C GLU A 121 12.52 37.82 -11.59
N PHE A 122 13.12 37.13 -10.61
CA PHE A 122 14.36 37.55 -9.94
C PHE A 122 15.57 37.59 -10.89
N SER A 123 15.61 36.71 -11.91
CA SER A 123 16.77 36.59 -12.79
C SER A 123 17.02 37.85 -13.62
N TYR A 124 15.97 38.49 -14.14
CA TYR A 124 16.10 39.73 -14.92
C TYR A 124 16.64 40.87 -14.04
N GLU A 125 16.04 41.06 -12.87
CA GLU A 125 16.46 42.10 -11.93
C GLU A 125 17.92 41.93 -11.50
N ALA A 126 18.29 40.71 -11.10
CA ALA A 126 19.63 40.38 -10.64
C ALA A 126 20.69 40.61 -11.73
N VAL A 127 20.42 40.24 -12.98
CA VAL A 127 21.34 40.47 -14.11
C VAL A 127 21.54 41.97 -14.35
N ILE A 128 20.48 42.78 -14.27
CA ILE A 128 20.57 44.24 -14.48
C ILE A 128 21.34 44.89 -13.34
N GLN A 129 21.06 44.53 -12.09
CA GLN A 129 21.79 45.02 -10.92
C GLN A 129 23.27 44.62 -10.96
N LEU A 130 23.58 43.38 -11.34
CA LEU A 130 24.96 42.91 -11.53
C LEU A 130 25.68 43.74 -12.60
N LYS A 131 25.00 44.03 -13.73
CA LYS A 131 25.55 44.88 -14.78
C LYS A 131 25.84 46.30 -14.29
N GLU A 132 24.93 46.89 -13.53
CA GLU A 132 25.09 48.22 -12.92
C GLU A 132 26.30 48.28 -11.98
N VAL A 133 26.52 47.23 -11.17
CA VAL A 133 27.71 47.15 -10.31
C VAL A 133 28.97 47.06 -11.17
N ILE A 134 28.98 46.19 -12.18
CA ILE A 134 30.14 45.97 -13.04
C ILE A 134 30.54 47.26 -13.81
N ASP A 135 29.59 48.09 -14.24
CA ASP A 135 29.88 49.33 -14.97
C ASP A 135 30.47 50.46 -14.10
N ARG A 136 30.45 50.28 -12.77
CA ARG A 136 30.93 51.24 -11.77
C ARG A 136 32.21 50.80 -11.06
N ILE A 137 32.69 49.59 -11.34
CA ILE A 137 33.97 49.06 -10.80
C ILE A 137 35.06 48.98 -11.87
N LYS A 138 36.32 49.13 -11.45
CA LYS A 138 37.47 48.99 -12.35
C LYS A 138 37.78 47.51 -12.55
N LEU A 139 37.28 46.94 -13.65
CA LEU A 139 37.62 45.58 -14.06
C LEU A 139 39.07 45.45 -14.53
N PRO A 140 39.73 44.30 -14.31
CA PRO A 140 41.01 44.00 -14.94
C PRO A 140 40.88 43.94 -16.47
N ARG A 141 42.01 44.04 -17.19
CA ARG A 141 42.02 43.80 -18.64
C ARG A 141 41.57 42.36 -18.90
N MET A 142 40.80 42.12 -19.96
CA MET A 142 40.22 40.79 -20.21
C MET A 142 41.29 39.70 -20.24
N GLY A 143 42.45 39.95 -20.86
CA GLY A 143 43.57 38.98 -20.88
C GLY A 143 44.25 38.71 -19.53
N ALA A 144 43.86 39.39 -18.45
CA ALA A 144 44.28 39.09 -17.07
C ALA A 144 43.22 38.30 -16.30
N VAL A 145 42.07 38.01 -16.91
CA VAL A 145 41.05 37.10 -16.37
C VAL A 145 41.37 35.70 -16.90
N PRO A 146 41.38 34.65 -16.06
CA PRO A 146 41.75 33.29 -16.48
C PRO A 146 40.93 32.78 -17.68
N ASP A 147 41.62 32.19 -18.65
CA ASP A 147 41.06 31.62 -19.88
C ASP A 147 41.67 30.24 -20.18
N SER A 148 41.15 29.54 -21.19
CA SER A 148 41.29 28.10 -21.53
C SER A 148 42.62 27.37 -21.26
N ASP A 149 43.75 28.05 -21.15
CA ASP A 149 45.08 27.43 -20.94
C ASP A 149 45.44 27.25 -19.44
N ASP A 150 44.81 27.97 -18.51
CA ASP A 150 45.09 27.93 -17.06
C ASP A 150 44.15 26.98 -16.26
N MET A 151 43.43 26.11 -16.96
CA MET A 151 42.13 25.56 -16.51
C MET A 151 42.15 24.32 -15.60
N MET A 152 43.28 23.63 -15.44
CA MET A 152 43.25 22.30 -14.80
C MET A 152 42.93 22.32 -13.29
N GLU A 153 42.95 23.47 -12.61
CA GLU A 153 42.79 23.54 -11.15
C GLU A 153 41.93 24.71 -10.61
N LEU A 154 41.32 25.54 -11.47
CA LEU A 154 40.58 26.73 -11.02
C LEU A 154 39.12 26.40 -10.65
N ASP A 155 38.89 26.11 -9.37
CA ASP A 155 37.53 25.90 -8.83
C ASP A 155 36.66 27.18 -8.90
N TYR A 156 37.26 28.36 -8.72
CA TYR A 156 36.57 29.66 -8.80
C TYR A 156 37.53 30.81 -9.13
N TRP A 157 36.97 31.90 -9.66
CA TRP A 157 37.66 33.18 -9.84
C TRP A 157 36.83 34.32 -9.27
N ARG A 158 37.43 35.11 -8.37
CA ARG A 158 36.79 36.28 -7.77
C ARG A 158 37.10 37.54 -8.56
N VAL A 159 36.06 38.31 -8.89
CA VAL A 159 36.19 39.62 -9.53
C VAL A 159 36.88 40.58 -8.54
N PRO A 160 38.06 41.13 -8.87
CA PRO A 160 38.84 41.96 -7.95
C PRO A 160 38.05 43.14 -7.39
N GLY A 161 38.16 43.37 -6.08
CA GLY A 161 37.47 44.46 -5.38
C GLY A 161 35.97 44.24 -5.16
N THR A 162 35.46 43.04 -5.43
CA THR A 162 34.06 42.66 -5.16
C THR A 162 33.98 41.27 -4.53
N SER A 163 32.82 40.92 -3.99
CA SER A 163 32.52 39.55 -3.55
C SER A 163 31.92 38.68 -4.67
N PHE A 164 31.96 39.13 -5.93
CA PHE A 164 31.44 38.34 -7.05
C PHE A 164 32.46 37.27 -7.47
N GLU A 165 31.96 36.06 -7.66
CA GLU A 165 32.75 34.89 -8.00
C GLU A 165 32.11 34.15 -9.16
N ILE A 166 32.95 33.77 -10.13
CA ILE A 166 32.60 32.84 -11.19
C ILE A 166 33.18 31.49 -10.81
N GLN A 167 32.33 30.49 -10.63
CA GLN A 167 32.68 29.18 -10.10
C GLN A 167 32.41 28.09 -11.13
N TYR A 168 33.25 27.06 -11.14
CA TYR A 168 33.03 25.84 -11.93
C TYR A 168 31.90 25.00 -11.33
N VAL A 169 30.89 24.66 -12.13
CA VAL A 169 29.77 23.83 -11.70
C VAL A 169 30.15 22.35 -11.76
N LYS A 170 30.30 21.71 -10.59
CA LYS A 170 30.70 20.30 -10.48
C LYS A 170 29.52 19.33 -10.71
N GLU A 171 28.33 19.67 -10.21
CA GLU A 171 27.16 18.78 -10.20
C GLU A 171 25.90 19.44 -10.78
N GLY A 172 24.99 18.62 -11.32
CA GLY A 172 23.70 19.04 -11.88
C GLY A 172 23.68 19.22 -13.42
N ASP A 173 22.54 19.69 -13.95
CA ASP A 173 22.28 19.80 -15.40
C ASP A 173 23.23 20.74 -16.16
N ARG A 174 23.97 21.57 -15.42
CA ARG A 174 24.94 22.57 -15.93
C ARG A 174 26.38 22.23 -15.55
N SER A 175 26.66 20.97 -15.18
CA SER A 175 28.01 20.51 -14.89
C SER A 175 28.94 20.76 -16.08
N GLY A 176 30.13 21.30 -15.82
CA GLY A 176 31.10 21.66 -16.86
C GLY A 176 31.12 23.14 -17.27
N GLU A 177 30.23 23.97 -16.74
CA GLU A 177 30.15 25.40 -17.05
C GLU A 177 30.74 26.28 -15.93
N TYR A 178 31.29 27.45 -16.27
CA TYR A 178 31.70 28.49 -15.32
C TYR A 178 30.62 29.55 -15.20
N LEU A 179 30.03 29.73 -14.03
CA LEU A 179 28.89 30.64 -13.82
C LEU A 179 29.09 31.52 -12.60
N PHE A 180 28.46 32.70 -12.57
CA PHE A 180 28.38 33.48 -11.33
C PHE A 180 27.70 32.63 -10.26
N ASN A 181 28.39 32.40 -9.14
CA ASN A 181 27.95 31.42 -8.15
C ASN A 181 26.69 31.88 -7.39
N PRO A 182 25.93 30.95 -6.78
CA PRO A 182 24.71 31.31 -6.07
C PRO A 182 24.91 32.30 -4.90
N GLU A 183 26.06 32.26 -4.23
CA GLU A 183 26.37 33.20 -3.16
C GLU A 183 26.52 34.64 -3.66
N SER A 184 27.20 34.82 -4.80
CA SER A 184 27.26 36.10 -5.51
C SER A 184 25.88 36.62 -5.82
N VAL A 185 25.00 35.74 -6.32
CA VAL A 185 23.62 36.07 -6.70
C VAL A 185 22.81 36.59 -5.52
N ARG A 186 22.91 35.96 -4.34
CA ARG A 186 22.25 36.43 -3.11
C ARG A 186 22.70 37.82 -2.67
N ASN A 187 23.94 38.19 -2.97
CA ASN A 187 24.55 39.46 -2.54
C ASN A 187 24.43 40.59 -3.58
N ILE A 188 23.88 40.33 -4.78
CA ILE A 188 23.77 41.33 -5.86
C ILE A 188 23.05 42.60 -5.38
N GLU A 189 21.89 42.46 -4.73
CA GLU A 189 21.09 43.61 -4.28
C GLU A 189 21.86 44.48 -3.26
N ALA A 190 22.53 43.85 -2.30
CA ALA A 190 23.33 44.54 -1.29
C ALA A 190 24.52 45.29 -1.91
N LEU A 191 25.18 44.69 -2.90
CA LEU A 191 26.28 45.31 -3.63
C LEU A 191 25.79 46.45 -4.53
N TYR A 192 24.67 46.26 -5.23
CA TYR A 192 24.04 47.30 -6.02
C TYR A 192 23.70 48.52 -5.15
N ASN A 193 23.11 48.31 -3.98
CA ASN A 193 22.78 49.39 -3.06
C ASN A 193 23.99 50.18 -2.56
N ARG A 194 25.17 49.54 -2.45
CA ARG A 194 26.43 50.22 -2.13
C ARG A 194 27.05 50.91 -3.34
N ALA A 195 26.91 50.33 -4.54
CA ALA A 195 27.54 50.82 -5.76
C ALA A 195 26.70 51.88 -6.51
N LYS A 196 25.39 51.96 -6.29
CA LYS A 196 24.45 52.81 -7.08
C LYS A 196 24.74 54.32 -7.04
N TYR A 197 25.59 54.78 -6.13
CA TYR A 197 26.04 56.17 -6.05
C TYR A 197 27.44 56.42 -6.65
N LEU A 198 28.17 55.37 -7.01
CA LEU A 198 29.48 55.49 -7.66
C LEU A 198 29.32 55.96 -9.12
N PRO A 199 30.23 56.79 -9.66
CA PRO A 199 30.16 57.21 -11.05
C PRO A 199 30.39 56.02 -12.00
N TYR A 200 29.72 56.04 -13.16
CA TYR A 200 29.98 55.06 -14.21
C TYR A 200 31.38 55.23 -14.78
N ILE A 201 32.11 54.12 -14.88
CA ILE A 201 33.43 54.09 -15.53
C ILE A 201 33.26 53.96 -17.04
N LYS A 202 32.25 53.20 -17.49
CA LYS A 202 31.85 53.09 -18.89
C LYS A 202 30.39 53.51 -19.02
N LYS A 203 30.10 54.54 -19.82
CA LYS A 203 28.74 55.05 -20.06
C LYS A 203 27.94 54.20 -21.06
N THR A 204 28.15 52.88 -21.09
CA THR A 204 27.50 51.98 -22.06
C THR A 204 26.05 51.67 -21.73
N THR A 205 25.68 51.76 -20.45
CA THR A 205 24.45 51.17 -19.87
C THR A 205 23.96 52.03 -18.69
N GLU A 206 24.11 53.34 -18.79
CA GLU A 206 23.80 54.29 -17.71
C GLU A 206 22.30 54.30 -17.36
N GLY A 207 21.99 54.04 -16.09
CA GLY A 207 20.64 54.10 -15.54
C GLY A 207 19.75 52.94 -15.95
N PHE A 208 20.35 51.77 -16.25
CA PHE A 208 19.63 50.60 -16.71
C PHE A 208 18.65 50.09 -15.66
N TYR A 209 19.10 49.92 -14.40
CA TYR A 209 18.22 49.44 -13.34
C TYR A 209 17.05 50.40 -13.09
N ARG A 210 17.33 51.71 -13.08
CA ARG A 210 16.28 52.72 -12.92
C ARG A 210 15.29 52.70 -14.09
N PHE A 211 15.79 52.52 -15.31
CA PHE A 211 14.93 52.38 -16.49
C PHE A 211 14.00 51.18 -16.31
N TYR A 212 14.56 50.01 -15.99
CA TYR A 212 13.80 48.79 -15.74
C TYR A 212 12.74 48.96 -14.65
N SER A 213 13.14 49.38 -13.44
CA SER A 213 12.26 49.41 -12.27
C SER A 213 11.17 50.47 -12.34
N SER A 214 11.38 51.55 -13.11
CA SER A 214 10.37 52.61 -13.30
C SER A 214 9.41 52.32 -14.45
N THR A 215 9.72 51.36 -15.33
CA THR A 215 8.84 50.99 -16.44
C THR A 215 7.93 49.80 -16.11
N PRO A 216 6.67 49.80 -16.59
CA PRO A 216 5.77 48.64 -16.62
C PRO A 216 6.37 47.38 -17.26
N GLY A 217 5.78 46.20 -17.00
CA GLY A 217 6.42 44.86 -17.08
C GLY A 217 6.68 44.26 -18.47
N ARG A 218 7.12 45.08 -19.42
CA ARG A 218 7.59 44.61 -20.75
C ARG A 218 8.94 45.19 -21.16
N LEU A 219 9.67 45.77 -20.21
CA LEU A 219 10.93 46.52 -20.43
C LEU A 219 10.78 47.78 -21.31
N VAL A 220 9.73 47.87 -22.12
CA VAL A 220 9.32 48.99 -22.96
C VAL A 220 7.83 49.26 -22.70
N PRO A 221 7.47 50.35 -22.00
CA PRO A 221 6.06 50.69 -21.81
C PRO A 221 5.43 51.21 -23.09
N PRO A 222 4.12 51.01 -23.29
CA PRO A 222 3.40 51.70 -24.35
C PRO A 222 3.38 53.22 -24.13
N LYS A 223 3.22 53.97 -25.22
CA LYS A 223 3.25 55.45 -25.23
C LYS A 223 2.35 56.10 -24.19
N TRP A 224 1.20 55.51 -23.84
CA TRP A 224 0.30 56.07 -22.82
C TRP A 224 0.97 56.31 -21.45
N PHE A 225 1.99 55.51 -21.11
CA PHE A 225 2.72 55.66 -19.83
C PHE A 225 3.41 57.02 -19.73
N SER A 226 3.80 57.60 -20.87
CA SER A 226 4.42 58.93 -20.92
C SER A 226 3.49 60.07 -20.49
N TYR A 227 2.17 59.86 -20.50
CA TYR A 227 1.20 60.85 -19.98
C TYR A 227 1.11 60.87 -18.46
N ILE A 228 1.66 59.86 -17.77
CA ILE A 228 1.73 59.86 -16.30
C ILE A 228 2.80 60.88 -15.87
N PRO A 229 2.46 61.86 -15.02
CA PRO A 229 3.43 62.83 -14.51
C PRO A 229 4.67 62.14 -13.94
N LYS A 230 5.86 62.63 -14.31
CA LYS A 230 7.16 62.06 -13.88
C LYS A 230 7.30 61.81 -12.37
N PRO A 231 6.77 62.63 -11.45
CA PRO A 231 6.82 62.32 -10.02
C PRO A 231 6.10 61.02 -9.65
N LEU A 232 5.05 60.66 -10.41
CA LEU A 232 4.27 59.44 -10.18
C LEU A 232 4.88 58.19 -10.84
N SER A 233 5.62 58.38 -11.95
CA SER A 233 6.15 57.29 -12.80
C SER A 233 7.66 57.09 -12.74
N ALA A 234 8.47 58.06 -12.29
CA ALA A 234 9.93 58.03 -12.40
C ALA A 234 10.68 58.14 -11.06
N GLU A 235 9.99 58.50 -9.98
CA GLU A 235 10.53 58.53 -8.62
C GLU A 235 10.22 57.22 -7.89
N LEU A 236 11.25 56.60 -7.34
CA LEU A 236 11.16 55.33 -6.61
C LEU A 236 11.02 55.63 -5.10
N TYR A 237 9.86 55.32 -4.54
CA TYR A 237 9.54 55.36 -3.12
C TYR A 237 9.53 53.93 -2.58
N HIS A 238 10.53 53.58 -1.77
CA HIS A 238 10.76 52.20 -1.30
C HIS A 238 10.81 51.18 -2.46
N GLU A 239 11.67 51.44 -3.46
CA GLU A 239 11.91 50.58 -4.63
C GLU A 239 10.77 50.53 -5.66
N GLN A 240 9.61 51.12 -5.39
CA GLN A 240 8.47 51.18 -6.31
C GLN A 240 8.04 52.62 -6.61
N THR A 241 7.43 52.86 -7.76
CA THR A 241 6.82 54.14 -8.15
C THR A 241 5.43 54.30 -7.51
N ILE A 242 4.95 55.54 -7.40
CA ILE A 242 3.60 55.81 -6.86
C ILE A 242 2.53 55.14 -7.72
N PHE A 243 2.71 55.13 -9.05
CA PHE A 243 1.83 54.42 -9.97
C PHE A 243 1.74 52.91 -9.64
N GLN A 244 2.87 52.26 -9.35
CA GLN A 244 2.91 50.85 -8.97
C GLN A 244 2.16 50.60 -7.67
N TRP A 245 2.37 51.43 -6.63
CA TRP A 245 1.63 51.34 -5.37
C TRP A 245 0.12 51.50 -5.55
N VAL A 246 -0.32 52.53 -6.28
CA VAL A 246 -1.75 52.79 -6.52
C VAL A 246 -2.39 51.63 -7.27
N THR A 247 -1.73 51.11 -8.31
CA THR A 247 -2.26 50.00 -9.12
C THR A 247 -2.29 48.69 -8.32
N PHE A 248 -1.28 48.44 -7.47
CA PHE A 248 -1.25 47.32 -6.53
C PHE A 248 -2.45 47.34 -5.57
N PHE A 249 -2.70 48.45 -4.87
CA PHE A 249 -3.84 48.53 -3.95
C PHE A 249 -5.19 48.46 -4.67
N LEU A 250 -5.33 49.12 -5.82
CA LEU A 250 -6.56 49.10 -6.61
C LEU A 250 -6.90 47.69 -7.11
N SER A 251 -5.91 46.95 -7.62
CA SER A 251 -6.12 45.58 -8.09
C SER A 251 -6.51 44.64 -6.94
N ILE A 252 -5.87 44.73 -5.78
CA ILE A 252 -6.26 43.95 -4.59
C ILE A 252 -7.71 44.28 -4.18
N LEU A 253 -8.07 45.56 -4.07
CA LEU A 253 -9.42 45.98 -3.72
C LEU A 253 -10.46 45.46 -4.72
N PHE A 254 -10.14 45.48 -6.01
CA PHE A 254 -11.00 44.94 -7.07
C PHE A 254 -11.26 43.44 -6.89
N PHE A 255 -10.22 42.62 -6.65
CA PHE A 255 -10.39 41.19 -6.45
C PHE A 255 -11.06 40.83 -5.11
N ILE A 256 -10.84 41.61 -4.05
CA ILE A 256 -11.60 41.50 -2.79
C ILE A 256 -13.08 41.79 -3.04
N PHE A 257 -13.39 42.86 -3.77
CA PHE A 257 -14.76 43.22 -4.11
C PHE A 257 -15.46 42.11 -4.93
N LEU A 258 -14.78 41.55 -5.94
CA LEU A 258 -15.28 40.39 -6.69
C LEU A 258 -15.52 39.18 -5.78
N SER A 259 -14.64 38.93 -4.82
CA SER A 259 -14.77 37.81 -3.87
C SER A 259 -15.96 38.01 -2.92
N ILE A 260 -16.21 39.24 -2.46
CA ILE A 260 -17.39 39.60 -1.65
C ILE A 260 -18.68 39.41 -2.45
N ILE A 261 -18.71 39.83 -3.72
CA ILE A 261 -19.86 39.63 -4.61
C ILE A 261 -20.16 38.15 -4.78
N SER A 262 -19.14 37.35 -5.11
CA SER A 262 -19.26 35.92 -5.29
C SER A 262 -19.77 35.22 -4.02
N PHE A 263 -19.19 35.55 -2.87
CA PHE A 263 -19.66 35.02 -1.58
C PHE A 263 -21.13 35.37 -1.30
N LYS A 264 -21.54 36.63 -1.54
CA LYS A 264 -22.94 37.06 -1.38
C LYS A 264 -23.88 36.34 -2.35
N LEU A 265 -23.47 36.14 -3.61
CA LEU A 265 -24.26 35.44 -4.62
C LEU A 265 -24.44 33.95 -4.29
N THR A 266 -23.35 33.29 -3.88
CA THR A 266 -23.36 31.89 -3.47
C THR A 266 -24.22 31.68 -2.23
N ARG A 267 -24.09 32.53 -1.20
CA ARG A 267 -24.87 32.39 0.04
C ARG A 267 -26.36 32.71 -0.11
N ARG A 268 -26.73 33.63 -1.02
CA ARG A 268 -28.14 33.99 -1.26
C ARG A 268 -28.92 32.89 -1.99
N ARG A 269 -28.26 32.05 -2.77
CA ARG A 269 -28.88 30.97 -3.54
C ARG A 269 -28.79 29.66 -2.75
N ASN A 270 -29.55 29.55 -1.67
CA ASN A 270 -29.68 28.29 -0.93
C ASN A 270 -30.62 27.35 -1.71
N LEU A 271 -30.07 26.65 -2.70
CA LEU A 271 -30.81 25.77 -3.61
C LEU A 271 -31.00 24.38 -2.99
N LYS A 272 -31.62 24.30 -1.80
CA LYS A 272 -31.90 23.01 -1.13
C LYS A 272 -32.66 22.01 -1.99
N LYS A 273 -33.35 22.47 -3.03
CA LYS A 273 -34.09 21.64 -4.00
C LYS A 273 -33.18 20.84 -4.95
N TYR A 274 -31.90 21.22 -5.10
CA TYR A 274 -30.94 20.60 -6.02
C TYR A 274 -29.57 20.48 -5.32
N PRO A 275 -29.33 19.42 -4.52
CA PRO A 275 -28.17 19.31 -3.61
C PRO A 275 -26.83 19.46 -4.34
N ILE A 276 -26.63 18.73 -5.44
CA ILE A 276 -25.41 18.78 -6.25
C ILE A 276 -25.12 20.20 -6.76
N THR A 277 -26.15 20.92 -7.23
CA THR A 277 -25.95 22.29 -7.74
C THR A 277 -25.61 23.29 -6.63
N ASN A 278 -26.06 23.01 -5.40
CA ASN A 278 -25.74 23.81 -4.24
C ASN A 278 -24.26 23.62 -3.84
N GLU A 279 -23.77 22.38 -3.81
CA GLU A 279 -22.35 22.08 -3.54
C GLU A 279 -21.42 22.61 -4.66
N LEU A 280 -21.83 22.51 -5.93
CA LEU A 280 -21.10 23.13 -7.05
C LEU A 280 -21.00 24.65 -6.92
N LEU A 281 -22.02 25.31 -6.36
CA LEU A 281 -21.99 26.76 -6.13
C LEU A 281 -20.97 27.15 -5.05
N HIS A 282 -20.75 26.27 -4.06
CA HIS A 282 -19.71 26.46 -3.04
C HIS A 282 -18.29 26.35 -3.60
N LEU A 283 -18.09 25.63 -4.72
CA LEU A 283 -16.80 25.53 -5.40
C LEU A 283 -16.38 26.84 -6.12
N VAL A 284 -17.34 27.73 -6.42
CA VAL A 284 -17.08 28.97 -7.17
C VAL A 284 -16.07 29.87 -6.46
N LEU A 285 -16.18 30.02 -5.14
CA LEU A 285 -15.32 30.91 -4.36
C LEU A 285 -13.86 30.43 -4.29
N PRO A 286 -13.53 29.19 -3.88
CA PRO A 286 -12.14 28.72 -3.88
C PRO A 286 -11.52 28.74 -5.29
N LEU A 287 -12.28 28.38 -6.32
CA LEU A 287 -11.80 28.44 -7.71
C LEU A 287 -11.51 29.88 -8.14
N GLN A 288 -12.41 30.81 -7.82
CA GLN A 288 -12.19 32.22 -8.09
C GLN A 288 -10.96 32.75 -7.35
N LEU A 289 -10.73 32.37 -6.10
CA LEU A 289 -9.56 32.80 -5.33
C LEU A 289 -8.26 32.31 -5.98
N VAL A 290 -8.22 31.06 -6.44
CA VAL A 290 -7.07 30.53 -7.20
C VAL A 290 -6.82 31.36 -8.46
N ILE A 291 -7.86 31.61 -9.26
CA ILE A 291 -7.76 32.42 -10.49
C ILE A 291 -7.32 33.85 -10.16
N SER A 292 -7.88 34.44 -9.11
CA SER A 292 -7.56 35.80 -8.67
C SER A 292 -6.10 35.93 -8.25
N CYS A 293 -5.56 34.94 -7.53
CA CYS A 293 -4.16 34.92 -7.13
C CYS A 293 -3.23 34.80 -8.34
N LEU A 294 -3.56 33.93 -9.31
CA LEU A 294 -2.80 33.80 -10.56
C LEU A 294 -2.81 35.10 -11.37
N LEU A 295 -3.98 35.73 -11.51
CA LEU A 295 -4.12 37.00 -12.23
C LEU A 295 -3.39 38.14 -11.50
N LEU A 296 -3.48 38.21 -10.17
CA LEU A 296 -2.76 39.21 -9.38
C LEU A 296 -1.25 39.03 -9.49
N ALA A 297 -0.74 37.79 -9.45
CA ALA A 297 0.67 37.52 -9.64
C ALA A 297 1.14 38.00 -11.03
N TYR A 298 0.39 37.67 -12.09
CA TYR A 298 0.65 38.17 -13.45
C TYR A 298 0.57 39.71 -13.56
N ILE A 299 -0.42 40.34 -12.89
CA ILE A 299 -0.53 41.80 -12.86
C ILE A 299 0.67 42.42 -12.16
N PHE A 300 1.11 41.84 -11.04
CA PHE A 300 2.21 42.38 -10.23
C PHE A 300 3.55 42.29 -10.94
N ASP A 301 3.82 41.18 -11.61
CA ASP A 301 5.06 40.94 -12.34
C ASP A 301 5.02 41.57 -13.75
N ASP A 302 4.18 41.06 -14.65
CA ASP A 302 4.22 41.42 -16.08
C ASP A 302 3.54 42.75 -16.46
N ILE A 303 2.62 43.25 -15.63
CA ILE A 303 1.91 44.51 -15.96
C ILE A 303 2.52 45.67 -15.18
N ILE A 304 2.58 45.56 -13.87
CA ILE A 304 3.02 46.61 -12.95
C ILE A 304 4.56 46.64 -12.84
N ASN A 305 5.25 45.51 -13.03
CA ASN A 305 6.69 45.36 -12.80
C ASN A 305 7.10 45.70 -11.38
N LEU A 306 6.42 45.11 -10.39
CA LEU A 306 6.90 45.17 -9.02
C LEU A 306 8.28 44.51 -8.96
N THR A 307 9.19 45.08 -8.18
CA THR A 307 10.59 44.65 -8.10
C THR A 307 11.03 44.40 -6.67
N GLY A 308 12.18 43.74 -6.52
CA GLY A 308 12.85 43.54 -5.25
C GLY A 308 12.05 42.68 -4.27
N ARG A 309 12.31 42.90 -2.98
CA ARG A 309 11.76 42.10 -1.88
C ARG A 309 10.23 42.18 -1.79
N PHE A 310 9.64 43.28 -2.25
CA PHE A 310 8.20 43.49 -2.21
C PHE A 310 7.44 42.57 -3.17
N LEU A 311 7.95 42.37 -4.39
CA LEU A 311 7.40 41.39 -5.34
C LEU A 311 7.41 39.99 -4.72
N VAL A 312 8.56 39.54 -4.21
CA VAL A 312 8.72 38.21 -3.63
C VAL A 312 7.73 37.96 -2.49
N LEU A 313 7.57 38.93 -1.58
CA LEU A 313 6.62 38.83 -0.47
C LEU A 313 5.16 38.81 -0.95
N SER A 314 4.80 39.70 -1.88
CA SER A 314 3.42 39.80 -2.37
C SER A 314 3.00 38.55 -3.15
N VAL A 315 3.83 38.08 -4.08
CA VAL A 315 3.57 36.84 -4.84
C VAL A 315 3.63 35.61 -3.92
N GLY A 316 4.50 35.59 -2.90
CA GLY A 316 4.50 34.54 -1.86
C GLY A 316 3.20 34.45 -1.08
N VAL A 317 2.65 35.58 -0.64
CA VAL A 317 1.34 35.60 0.03
C VAL A 317 0.24 35.11 -0.93
N LEU A 318 0.26 35.54 -2.20
CA LEU A 318 -0.70 35.07 -3.20
C LEU A 318 -0.61 33.56 -3.43
N GLN A 319 0.60 33.01 -3.53
CA GLN A 319 0.80 31.56 -3.70
C GLN A 319 0.31 30.78 -2.47
N ILE A 320 0.56 31.26 -1.26
CA ILE A 320 0.01 30.63 -0.04
C ILE A 320 -1.53 30.60 -0.09
N VAL A 321 -2.15 31.74 -0.41
CA VAL A 321 -3.63 31.83 -0.53
C VAL A 321 -4.15 30.94 -1.65
N GLN A 322 -3.44 30.87 -2.78
CA GLN A 322 -3.77 30.00 -3.92
C GLN A 322 -3.78 28.53 -3.51
N TRP A 323 -2.72 28.03 -2.86
CA TRP A 323 -2.63 26.62 -2.47
C TRP A 323 -3.64 26.26 -1.38
N LEU A 324 -3.88 27.15 -0.42
CA LEU A 324 -4.95 26.98 0.58
C LEU A 324 -6.34 26.95 -0.06
N SER A 325 -6.60 27.84 -1.03
CA SER A 325 -7.87 27.86 -1.76
C SER A 325 -8.05 26.62 -2.64
N ALA A 326 -6.99 26.13 -3.28
CA ALA A 326 -7.02 24.89 -4.05
C ALA A 326 -7.32 23.68 -3.16
N ALA A 327 -6.66 23.57 -2.01
CA ALA A 327 -6.93 22.52 -1.01
C ALA A 327 -8.38 22.59 -0.51
N TRP A 328 -8.89 23.79 -0.21
CA TRP A 328 -10.29 23.99 0.17
C TRP A 328 -11.26 23.57 -0.95
N GLY A 329 -10.95 23.89 -2.21
CA GLY A 329 -11.72 23.47 -3.37
C GLY A 329 -11.80 21.95 -3.51
N ILE A 330 -10.71 21.21 -3.24
CA ILE A 330 -10.69 19.74 -3.25
C ILE A 330 -11.62 19.14 -2.19
N LEU A 331 -11.65 19.73 -1.00
CA LEU A 331 -12.56 19.27 0.07
C LEU A 331 -14.03 19.47 -0.31
N ILE A 332 -14.37 20.58 -0.97
CA ILE A 332 -15.73 20.83 -1.48
C ILE A 332 -16.04 19.87 -2.64
N LEU A 333 -15.09 19.64 -3.54
CA LEU A 333 -15.24 18.68 -4.63
C LEU A 333 -15.56 17.27 -4.09
N GLY A 334 -14.95 16.87 -2.98
CA GLY A 334 -15.29 15.63 -2.29
C GLY A 334 -16.76 15.54 -1.90
N ARG A 335 -17.35 16.63 -1.41
CA ARG A 335 -18.79 16.68 -1.09
C ARG A 335 -19.64 16.55 -2.34
N VAL A 336 -19.28 17.24 -3.41
CA VAL A 336 -19.96 17.14 -4.72
C VAL A 336 -19.93 15.69 -5.22
N VAL A 337 -18.77 15.03 -5.17
CA VAL A 337 -18.60 13.63 -5.59
C VAL A 337 -19.44 12.70 -4.70
N ALA A 338 -19.39 12.89 -3.38
CA ALA A 338 -20.17 12.08 -2.45
C ALA A 338 -21.68 12.23 -2.72
N GLU A 339 -22.20 13.46 -2.84
CA GLU A 339 -23.61 13.70 -3.18
C GLU A 339 -23.99 13.14 -4.56
N SER A 340 -23.07 13.19 -5.53
CA SER A 340 -23.31 12.62 -6.86
C SER A 340 -23.45 11.09 -6.82
N ILE A 341 -22.62 10.43 -6.02
CA ILE A 341 -22.72 8.98 -5.80
C ILE A 341 -24.03 8.65 -5.08
N LEU A 342 -24.36 9.39 -4.02
CA LEU A 342 -25.59 9.20 -3.22
C LEU A 342 -26.89 9.49 -4.00
N ALA A 343 -26.83 10.32 -5.04
CA ALA A 343 -27.97 10.57 -5.91
C ALA A 343 -28.31 9.37 -6.83
N THR A 344 -27.48 8.33 -6.85
CA THR A 344 -27.71 7.12 -7.65
C THR A 344 -28.83 6.28 -7.01
N PRO A 345 -29.86 5.84 -7.78
CA PRO A 345 -31.03 5.12 -7.24
C PRO A 345 -30.73 3.80 -6.52
N SER A 346 -29.52 3.25 -6.70
CA SER A 346 -29.09 1.97 -6.16
C SER A 346 -28.59 2.04 -4.70
N ILE A 347 -28.47 3.23 -4.12
CA ILE A 347 -27.91 3.43 -2.77
C ILE A 347 -29.00 4.01 -1.86
N ASP A 348 -29.30 3.34 -0.75
CA ASP A 348 -30.22 3.87 0.26
C ASP A 348 -29.54 5.08 0.97
N PRO A 349 -30.10 6.30 0.90
CA PRO A 349 -29.52 7.49 1.52
C PRO A 349 -29.41 7.40 3.04
N ARG A 350 -30.12 6.47 3.69
CA ARG A 350 -30.09 6.21 5.14
C ARG A 350 -29.35 4.93 5.51
N GLY A 351 -28.84 4.21 4.52
CA GLY A 351 -28.06 2.99 4.70
C GLY A 351 -26.63 3.26 5.16
N ILE A 352 -25.97 2.21 5.67
CA ILE A 352 -24.54 2.23 6.03
C ILE A 352 -23.67 2.65 4.83
N ASP A 353 -24.11 2.33 3.61
CA ASP A 353 -23.44 2.67 2.36
C ASP A 353 -23.28 4.18 2.18
N ALA A 354 -24.26 4.98 2.61
CA ALA A 354 -24.17 6.43 2.50
C ALA A 354 -23.10 7.03 3.42
N SER A 355 -22.97 6.48 4.64
CA SER A 355 -21.92 6.87 5.58
C SER A 355 -20.53 6.45 5.08
N LEU A 356 -20.42 5.26 4.49
CA LEU A 356 -19.18 4.78 3.89
C LEU A 356 -18.72 5.65 2.73
N VAL A 357 -19.62 5.99 1.79
CA VAL A 357 -19.31 6.87 0.65
C VAL A 357 -18.80 8.22 1.12
N ASN A 358 -19.48 8.85 2.08
CA ASN A 358 -19.05 10.14 2.64
C ASN A 358 -17.68 10.03 3.32
N THR A 359 -17.45 8.98 4.11
CA THR A 359 -16.20 8.79 4.85
C THR A 359 -15.03 8.56 3.90
N VAL A 360 -15.17 7.65 2.94
CA VAL A 360 -14.12 7.33 1.96
C VAL A 360 -13.80 8.53 1.08
N THR A 361 -14.83 9.24 0.60
CA THR A 361 -14.63 10.42 -0.26
C THR A 361 -13.96 11.54 0.51
N ASN A 362 -14.39 11.82 1.74
CA ASN A 362 -13.77 12.85 2.59
C ASN A 362 -12.30 12.51 2.92
N LEU A 363 -12.00 11.26 3.30
CA LEU A 363 -10.62 10.82 3.57
C LEU A 363 -9.74 10.96 2.32
N THR A 364 -10.25 10.56 1.16
CA THR A 364 -9.54 10.68 -0.12
C THR A 364 -9.28 12.15 -0.47
N CYS A 365 -10.26 13.03 -0.32
CA CYS A 365 -10.11 14.46 -0.58
C CYS A 365 -9.21 15.17 0.44
N ILE A 366 -9.20 14.75 1.71
CA ILE A 366 -8.24 15.25 2.70
C ILE A 366 -6.83 14.86 2.29
N PHE A 367 -6.60 13.60 1.89
CA PHE A 367 -5.31 13.15 1.40
C PHE A 367 -4.85 13.96 0.17
N LEU A 368 -5.73 14.13 -0.83
CA LEU A 368 -5.43 14.95 -2.02
C LEU A 368 -5.15 16.42 -1.67
N ALA A 369 -5.92 17.00 -0.74
CA ALA A 369 -5.71 18.38 -0.27
C ALA A 369 -4.33 18.54 0.40
N VAL A 370 -3.92 17.57 1.24
CA VAL A 370 -2.58 17.55 1.84
C VAL A 370 -1.49 17.43 0.76
N CYS A 371 -1.68 16.57 -0.25
CA CYS A 371 -0.75 16.46 -1.39
C CYS A 371 -0.61 17.77 -2.16
N VAL A 372 -1.71 18.51 -2.38
CA VAL A 372 -1.68 19.82 -3.04
C VAL A 372 -0.95 20.87 -2.20
N LEU A 373 -1.18 20.90 -0.88
CA LEU A 373 -0.43 21.78 0.02
C LEU A 373 1.06 21.43 0.05
N PHE A 374 1.39 20.15 0.03
CA PHE A 374 2.77 19.67 -0.02
C PHE A 374 3.45 20.13 -1.33
N TYR A 375 2.81 19.90 -2.47
CA TYR A 375 3.31 20.39 -3.75
C TYR A 375 3.48 21.92 -3.75
N GLY A 376 2.50 22.66 -3.23
CA GLY A 376 2.60 24.12 -3.07
C GLY A 376 3.76 24.57 -2.19
N GLY A 377 4.01 23.87 -1.09
CA GLY A 377 5.16 24.11 -0.21
C GLY A 377 6.50 23.94 -0.92
N THR A 378 6.63 22.97 -1.83
CA THR A 378 7.85 22.80 -2.64
C THR A 378 8.09 23.98 -3.58
N LYS A 379 7.02 24.57 -4.12
CA LYS A 379 7.11 25.75 -5.00
C LYS A 379 7.57 26.98 -4.24
N LEU A 380 7.14 27.14 -3.00
CA LEU A 380 7.56 28.21 -2.10
C LEU A 380 9.00 28.03 -1.57
N GLY A 381 9.68 26.92 -1.88
CA GLY A 381 11.03 26.64 -1.38
C GLY A 381 11.06 26.24 0.10
N ILE A 382 9.93 25.84 0.68
CA ILE A 382 9.87 25.38 2.07
C ILE A 382 10.59 24.02 2.16
N PRO A 383 11.53 23.81 3.09
CA PRO A 383 12.17 22.51 3.28
C PRO A 383 11.15 21.52 3.86
N LEU A 384 10.60 20.66 3.00
CA LEU A 384 9.54 19.72 3.41
C LEU A 384 10.07 18.41 4.00
N ILE A 385 11.39 18.17 3.97
CA ILE A 385 11.99 16.92 4.49
C ILE A 385 11.56 16.66 5.94
N PRO A 386 11.66 17.61 6.90
CA PRO A 386 11.24 17.37 8.28
C PRO A 386 9.74 17.04 8.40
N VAL A 387 8.91 17.67 7.55
CA VAL A 387 7.47 17.45 7.51
C VAL A 387 7.18 16.01 7.03
N VAL A 388 7.82 15.57 5.95
CA VAL A 388 7.71 14.18 5.45
C VAL A 388 8.19 13.18 6.48
N THR A 389 9.32 13.44 7.14
CA THR A 389 9.85 12.55 8.18
C THR A 389 8.85 12.40 9.32
N GLY A 390 8.24 13.50 9.79
CA GLY A 390 7.19 13.47 10.81
C GLY A 390 5.94 12.70 10.36
N PHE A 391 5.44 12.95 9.15
CA PHE A 391 4.32 12.18 8.58
C PHE A 391 4.66 10.71 8.36
N GLY A 392 5.92 10.37 8.07
CA GLY A 392 6.39 8.98 7.94
C GLY A 392 6.24 8.20 9.25
N VAL A 393 6.62 8.80 10.38
CA VAL A 393 6.45 8.18 11.71
C VAL A 393 4.98 8.01 12.07
N ILE A 394 4.15 9.04 11.82
CA ILE A 394 2.70 8.98 12.04
C ILE A 394 2.06 7.91 11.12
N GLY A 395 2.46 7.87 9.85
CA GLY A 395 2.01 6.90 8.87
C GLY A 395 2.34 5.47 9.27
N LEU A 396 3.55 5.24 9.82
CA LEU A 396 3.93 3.95 10.38
C LEU A 396 3.00 3.54 11.53
N ALA A 397 2.74 4.43 12.49
CA ALA A 397 1.83 4.16 13.59
C ALA A 397 0.41 3.82 13.11
N ILE A 398 -0.13 4.57 12.14
CA ILE A 398 -1.44 4.30 11.53
C ILE A 398 -1.43 2.94 10.82
N SER A 399 -0.37 2.60 10.09
CA SER A 399 -0.26 1.32 9.38
C SER A 399 -0.24 0.11 10.33
N LEU A 400 0.47 0.24 11.46
CA LEU A 400 0.52 -0.78 12.50
C LEU A 400 -0.85 -0.96 13.17
N ALA A 401 -1.57 0.13 13.41
CA ALA A 401 -2.93 0.09 13.97
C ALA A 401 -3.95 -0.50 12.97
N ALA A 402 -3.79 -0.23 11.67
CA ALA A 402 -4.67 -0.73 10.62
C ALA A 402 -4.41 -2.20 10.23
N ARG A 403 -3.27 -2.77 10.63
CA ARG A 403 -2.84 -4.13 10.29
C ARG A 403 -3.93 -5.19 10.48
N PRO A 404 -4.66 -5.29 11.61
CA PRO A 404 -5.69 -6.33 11.78
C PRO A 404 -6.85 -6.22 10.80
N THR A 405 -7.18 -5.00 10.36
CA THR A 405 -8.23 -4.78 9.35
C THR A 405 -7.76 -5.28 8.00
N ILE A 406 -6.52 -4.98 7.61
CA ILE A 406 -5.92 -5.43 6.35
C ILE A 406 -5.78 -6.95 6.33
N GLU A 407 -5.33 -7.57 7.42
CA GLU A 407 -5.23 -9.02 7.56
C GLU A 407 -6.59 -9.71 7.31
N ASN A 408 -7.68 -9.14 7.83
CA ASN A 408 -9.02 -9.69 7.58
C ASN A 408 -9.46 -9.57 6.13
N VAL A 409 -9.13 -8.47 5.45
CA VAL A 409 -9.44 -8.30 4.02
C VAL A 409 -8.64 -9.28 3.17
N ILE A 410 -7.35 -9.44 3.44
CA ILE A 410 -6.48 -10.40 2.75
C ILE A 410 -6.97 -11.83 3.00
N GLY A 411 -7.27 -12.20 4.24
CA GLY A 411 -7.84 -13.51 4.57
C GLY A 411 -9.16 -13.76 3.82
N GLY A 412 -10.00 -12.72 3.68
CA GLY A 412 -11.22 -12.80 2.88
C GLY A 412 -10.94 -13.10 1.40
N LEU A 413 -10.00 -12.36 0.80
CA LEU A 413 -9.58 -12.56 -0.59
C LEU A 413 -9.00 -13.96 -0.83
N THR A 414 -8.19 -14.47 0.10
CA THR A 414 -7.65 -15.83 0.05
C THR A 414 -8.76 -16.88 0.08
N LEU A 415 -9.76 -16.72 0.95
CA LEU A 415 -10.92 -17.62 0.99
C LEU A 415 -11.71 -17.60 -0.33
N PHE A 416 -11.82 -16.45 -0.98
CA PHE A 416 -12.46 -16.34 -2.30
C PHE A 416 -11.64 -16.96 -3.43
N ALA A 417 -10.31 -16.86 -3.36
CA ALA A 417 -9.40 -17.38 -4.37
C ALA A 417 -9.29 -18.92 -4.29
N ASP A 418 -8.94 -19.45 -3.12
CA ASP A 418 -8.66 -20.88 -2.94
C ASP A 418 -9.93 -21.70 -2.75
N LYS A 419 -11.03 -21.07 -2.32
CA LYS A 419 -12.35 -21.67 -2.08
C LYS A 419 -12.30 -22.99 -1.29
N PRO A 420 -11.58 -23.08 -0.15
CA PRO A 420 -11.54 -24.29 0.67
C PRO A 420 -12.91 -24.65 1.25
N VAL A 421 -13.79 -23.65 1.39
CA VAL A 421 -15.19 -23.80 1.79
C VAL A 421 -16.08 -22.91 0.92
N ARG A 422 -17.31 -23.36 0.67
CA ARG A 422 -18.31 -22.62 -0.09
C ARG A 422 -19.51 -22.25 0.78
N ILE A 423 -20.25 -21.23 0.34
CA ILE A 423 -21.52 -20.88 0.95
C ILE A 423 -22.46 -22.09 0.84
N GLY A 424 -22.97 -22.53 1.98
CA GLY A 424 -23.79 -23.73 2.09
C GLY A 424 -23.05 -24.98 2.58
N ASP A 425 -21.72 -24.98 2.65
CA ASP A 425 -20.96 -26.12 3.16
C ASP A 425 -21.15 -26.26 4.69
N PHE A 426 -21.23 -27.50 5.14
CA PHE A 426 -21.21 -27.87 6.55
C PHE A 426 -19.79 -28.32 6.88
N CYS A 427 -19.12 -27.55 7.72
CA CYS A 427 -17.72 -27.77 8.03
C CYS A 427 -17.50 -27.74 9.55
N MET A 428 -16.38 -28.30 9.96
CA MET A 428 -15.84 -28.18 11.31
C MET A 428 -14.67 -27.21 11.28
N PHE A 429 -14.71 -26.23 12.17
CA PHE A 429 -13.75 -25.14 12.30
C PHE A 429 -13.16 -25.22 13.71
N GLY A 430 -12.00 -25.87 13.83
CA GLY A 430 -11.46 -26.25 15.14
C GLY A 430 -12.41 -27.18 15.90
N LYS A 431 -13.00 -26.70 17.01
CA LYS A 431 -13.96 -27.46 17.83
C LYS A 431 -15.43 -27.24 17.46
N THR A 432 -15.73 -26.20 16.69
CA THR A 432 -17.11 -25.79 16.38
C THR A 432 -17.56 -26.36 15.03
N ARG A 433 -18.81 -26.79 14.93
CA ARG A 433 -19.41 -27.29 13.67
C ARG A 433 -20.54 -26.38 13.23
N GLY A 434 -20.63 -26.12 11.93
CA GLY A 434 -21.67 -25.25 11.42
C GLY A 434 -21.72 -25.16 9.90
N LYS A 435 -22.79 -24.55 9.41
CA LYS A 435 -23.02 -24.29 7.99
C LYS A 435 -22.59 -22.88 7.63
N VAL A 436 -21.77 -22.72 6.59
CA VAL A 436 -21.35 -21.40 6.08
C VAL A 436 -22.55 -20.70 5.44
N LEU A 437 -22.92 -19.51 5.94
CA LEU A 437 -24.03 -18.71 5.41
C LEU A 437 -23.57 -17.67 4.39
N HIS A 438 -22.48 -16.98 4.70
CA HIS A 438 -21.98 -15.88 3.88
C HIS A 438 -20.51 -15.65 4.18
N ILE A 439 -19.71 -15.46 3.13
CA ILE A 439 -18.31 -15.06 3.22
C ILE A 439 -18.29 -13.58 2.81
N GLY A 440 -18.07 -12.69 3.76
CA GLY A 440 -17.92 -11.26 3.50
C GLY A 440 -16.45 -10.86 3.32
N LEU A 441 -16.19 -9.57 3.10
CA LEU A 441 -14.82 -9.07 2.93
C LEU A 441 -13.97 -9.18 4.21
N ARG A 442 -14.55 -8.90 5.38
CA ARG A 442 -13.84 -8.91 6.69
C ARG A 442 -14.13 -10.14 7.55
N SER A 443 -15.28 -10.77 7.38
CA SER A 443 -15.74 -11.84 8.27
C SER A 443 -16.65 -12.83 7.55
N THR A 444 -16.61 -14.07 8.02
CA THR A 444 -17.46 -15.17 7.56
C THR A 444 -18.54 -15.47 8.60
N ARG A 445 -19.79 -15.54 8.14
CA ARG A 445 -20.96 -15.86 8.99
C ARG A 445 -21.28 -17.35 8.88
N ILE A 446 -21.37 -18.00 10.02
CA ILE A 446 -21.58 -19.44 10.15
C ILE A 446 -22.79 -19.67 11.06
N ARG A 447 -23.65 -20.62 10.69
CA ARG A 447 -24.73 -21.11 11.53
C ARG A 447 -24.28 -22.36 12.28
N ALA A 448 -24.15 -22.27 13.59
CA ALA A 448 -23.80 -23.42 14.42
C ALA A 448 -24.96 -24.43 14.50
N SER A 449 -24.67 -25.63 15.01
CA SER A 449 -25.67 -26.72 15.15
C SER A 449 -26.86 -26.37 16.05
N ASP A 450 -26.67 -25.45 17.01
CA ASP A 450 -27.71 -24.89 17.88
C ASP A 450 -28.54 -23.77 17.22
N ARG A 451 -28.32 -23.53 15.91
CA ARG A 451 -28.93 -22.47 15.09
C ARG A 451 -28.48 -21.04 15.40
N THR A 452 -27.48 -20.84 16.25
CA THR A 452 -26.89 -19.51 16.47
C THR A 452 -26.06 -19.07 15.26
N ILE A 453 -25.93 -17.75 15.04
CA ILE A 453 -25.10 -17.18 13.98
C ILE A 453 -23.84 -16.60 14.61
N MET A 454 -22.70 -17.20 14.29
CA MET A 454 -21.39 -16.73 14.69
C MET A 454 -20.71 -16.01 13.52
N SER A 455 -20.00 -14.93 13.82
CA SER A 455 -19.23 -14.16 12.83
C SER A 455 -17.76 -14.26 13.18
N ILE A 456 -16.99 -14.96 12.35
CA ILE A 456 -15.56 -15.17 12.55
C ILE A 456 -14.79 -14.18 11.65
N PRO A 457 -13.81 -13.43 12.17
CA PRO A 457 -12.91 -12.63 11.34
C PRO A 457 -12.20 -13.50 10.31
N ASN A 458 -12.09 -13.03 9.06
CA ASN A 458 -11.56 -13.85 7.97
C ASN A 458 -10.08 -14.21 8.17
N ALA A 459 -9.29 -13.34 8.82
CA ALA A 459 -7.90 -13.65 9.15
C ALA A 459 -7.84 -14.90 10.04
N GLU A 460 -8.59 -14.89 11.14
CA GLU A 460 -8.71 -16.03 12.05
C GLU A 460 -9.25 -17.27 11.32
N PHE A 461 -10.31 -17.11 10.53
CA PHE A 461 -10.94 -18.22 9.81
C PHE A 461 -9.97 -18.91 8.82
N SER A 462 -9.13 -18.13 8.13
CA SER A 462 -8.13 -18.67 7.19
C SER A 462 -6.98 -19.41 7.88
N HIS A 463 -6.72 -19.12 9.16
CA HIS A 463 -5.70 -19.80 9.96
C HIS A 463 -6.20 -21.06 10.67
N LEU A 464 -7.52 -21.27 10.75
CA LEU A 464 -8.10 -22.46 11.35
C LEU A 464 -7.97 -23.68 10.43
N GLN A 465 -7.86 -24.87 11.04
CA GLN A 465 -8.01 -26.12 10.31
C GLN A 465 -9.48 -26.28 9.86
N LEU A 466 -9.71 -26.25 8.56
CA LEU A 466 -11.03 -26.36 7.94
C LEU A 466 -11.27 -27.81 7.50
N ILE A 467 -12.23 -28.49 8.12
CA ILE A 467 -12.64 -29.84 7.74
C ILE A 467 -14.02 -29.76 7.08
N ASN A 468 -14.06 -29.96 5.75
CA ASN A 468 -15.30 -29.94 4.99
C ASN A 468 -16.03 -31.28 5.10
N LEU A 469 -17.21 -31.28 5.72
CA LEU A 469 -18.01 -32.50 5.91
C LEU A 469 -19.09 -32.67 4.83
N THR A 470 -19.33 -31.65 4.00
CA THR A 470 -20.29 -31.72 2.88
C THR A 470 -19.75 -32.57 1.74
N HIS A 471 -18.47 -32.40 1.41
CA HIS A 471 -17.84 -33.04 0.25
C HIS A 471 -17.35 -34.48 0.49
N ARG A 472 -17.67 -35.08 1.65
CA ARG A 472 -17.34 -36.49 1.90
C ARG A 472 -18.08 -37.41 0.92
N ASP A 473 -17.39 -38.45 0.46
CA ASP A 473 -17.93 -39.47 -0.43
C ASP A 473 -18.66 -40.58 0.34
N LYS A 474 -18.15 -40.95 1.52
CA LYS A 474 -18.65 -42.03 2.37
C LYS A 474 -18.54 -41.69 3.85
N PHE A 475 -19.28 -42.41 4.69
CA PHE A 475 -19.08 -42.38 6.14
C PHE A 475 -18.25 -43.56 6.61
N LYS A 476 -17.34 -43.32 7.54
CA LYS A 476 -16.65 -44.40 8.26
C LYS A 476 -17.53 -44.85 9.43
N LEU A 477 -17.81 -46.16 9.48
CA LEU A 477 -18.30 -46.88 10.64
C LEU A 477 -17.09 -47.47 11.36
N ASP A 478 -16.92 -47.18 12.65
CA ASP A 478 -15.86 -47.71 13.52
C ASP A 478 -16.53 -48.09 14.84
N LEU A 479 -16.61 -49.39 15.11
CA LEU A 479 -17.30 -49.95 16.27
C LEU A 479 -16.34 -50.90 17.00
N ASP A 480 -16.34 -50.82 18.32
CA ASP A 480 -15.63 -51.75 19.20
C ASP A 480 -16.66 -52.54 20.01
N ILE A 481 -16.58 -53.86 19.94
CA ILE A 481 -17.56 -54.77 20.53
C ILE A 481 -16.84 -55.72 21.48
N GLY A 482 -17.14 -55.62 22.76
CA GLY A 482 -16.59 -56.50 23.79
C GLY A 482 -17.49 -57.72 24.01
N LEU A 483 -16.93 -58.92 23.85
CA LEU A 483 -17.59 -60.18 24.20
C LEU A 483 -17.10 -60.73 25.53
N SER A 484 -17.94 -61.46 26.26
CA SER A 484 -17.59 -62.06 27.55
C SER A 484 -16.37 -62.99 27.44
N TYR A 485 -15.55 -63.06 28.50
CA TYR A 485 -14.41 -63.97 28.57
C TYR A 485 -14.78 -65.45 28.48
N VAL A 486 -16.02 -65.79 28.85
CA VAL A 486 -16.61 -67.12 28.74
C VAL A 486 -16.72 -67.56 27.26
N THR A 487 -16.81 -66.62 26.32
CA THR A 487 -16.90 -66.90 24.88
C THR A 487 -15.67 -67.69 24.43
N THR A 488 -15.87 -68.91 23.95
CA THR A 488 -14.76 -69.76 23.51
C THR A 488 -14.08 -69.22 22.26
N SER A 489 -12.83 -69.61 22.01
CA SER A 489 -12.09 -69.18 20.80
C SER A 489 -12.79 -69.61 19.51
N THR A 490 -13.47 -70.76 19.53
CA THR A 490 -14.22 -71.30 18.40
C THR A 490 -15.47 -70.46 18.12
N GLN A 491 -16.25 -70.12 19.16
CA GLN A 491 -17.39 -69.18 19.03
C GLN A 491 -16.94 -67.82 18.53
N LEU A 492 -15.84 -67.27 19.06
CA LEU A 492 -15.30 -65.97 18.65
C LEU A 492 -14.95 -65.93 17.15
N ARG A 493 -14.30 -66.98 16.63
CA ARG A 493 -13.97 -67.09 15.20
C ARG A 493 -15.21 -67.23 14.33
N TRP A 494 -16.19 -67.99 14.79
CA TRP A 494 -17.48 -68.13 14.10
C TRP A 494 -18.20 -66.79 14.01
N ILE A 495 -18.30 -66.05 15.12
CA ILE A 495 -18.91 -64.72 15.17
C ILE A 495 -18.19 -63.76 14.22
N ILE A 496 -16.85 -63.68 14.27
CA ILE A 496 -16.07 -62.83 13.35
C ILE A 496 -16.35 -63.16 11.89
N THR A 497 -16.47 -64.46 11.56
CA THR A 497 -16.77 -64.91 10.19
C THR A 497 -18.17 -64.47 9.77
N LYS A 498 -19.18 -64.66 10.63
CA LYS A 498 -20.56 -64.23 10.36
C LYS A 498 -20.73 -62.72 10.26
N LEU A 499 -20.04 -61.97 11.09
CA LEU A 499 -19.97 -60.53 11.00
C LEU A 499 -19.36 -60.08 9.67
N TYR A 500 -18.28 -60.73 9.23
CA TYR A 500 -17.72 -60.49 7.90
C TYR A 500 -18.71 -60.77 6.78
N GLU A 501 -19.37 -61.94 6.79
CA GLU A 501 -20.37 -62.33 5.79
C GLU A 501 -21.53 -61.31 5.73
N MET A 502 -22.08 -60.91 6.88
CA MET A 502 -23.16 -59.94 6.97
C MET A 502 -22.75 -58.58 6.40
N LEU A 503 -21.58 -58.07 6.76
CA LEU A 503 -21.11 -56.76 6.26
C LEU A 503 -20.81 -56.80 4.75
N TYR A 504 -20.32 -57.92 4.22
CA TYR A 504 -20.11 -58.10 2.77
C TYR A 504 -21.42 -58.22 1.99
N ALA A 505 -22.45 -58.81 2.61
CA ALA A 505 -23.79 -58.96 2.05
C ALA A 505 -24.61 -57.67 2.11
N HIS A 506 -24.32 -56.76 3.05
CA HIS A 506 -25.09 -55.54 3.24
C HIS A 506 -24.95 -54.58 2.03
N PRO A 507 -26.06 -54.19 1.36
CA PRO A 507 -26.02 -53.46 0.09
C PRO A 507 -25.41 -52.06 0.17
N GLU A 508 -25.59 -51.39 1.32
CA GLU A 508 -25.07 -50.02 1.54
C GLU A 508 -23.64 -49.97 2.09
N ILE A 509 -23.03 -51.12 2.38
CA ILE A 509 -21.65 -51.17 2.90
C ILE A 509 -20.67 -51.30 1.74
N SER A 510 -19.64 -50.47 1.79
CA SER A 510 -18.61 -50.41 0.77
C SER A 510 -17.62 -51.55 0.91
N ARG A 511 -17.43 -52.30 -0.18
CA ARG A 511 -16.43 -53.38 -0.26
C ARG A 511 -14.98 -52.86 -0.39
N LYS A 512 -14.81 -51.59 -0.80
CA LYS A 512 -13.51 -50.89 -0.93
C LYS A 512 -13.65 -49.45 -0.40
N PRO A 513 -12.64 -48.86 0.26
CA PRO A 513 -11.26 -49.33 0.40
C PRO A 513 -10.98 -50.23 1.61
N LEU A 514 -11.89 -50.29 2.61
CA LEU A 514 -11.65 -51.00 3.86
C LEU A 514 -12.95 -51.64 4.39
N LEU A 515 -12.90 -52.96 4.62
CA LEU A 515 -13.86 -53.72 5.42
C LEU A 515 -13.04 -54.64 6.32
N TRP A 516 -13.10 -54.39 7.63
CA TRP A 516 -12.22 -54.96 8.63
C TRP A 516 -13.05 -55.40 9.83
N VAL A 517 -12.99 -56.69 10.16
CA VAL A 517 -13.54 -57.24 11.40
C VAL A 517 -12.47 -58.10 12.02
N ARG A 518 -11.88 -57.66 13.13
CA ARG A 518 -10.79 -58.42 13.77
C ARG A 518 -10.99 -58.45 15.27
N PHE A 519 -10.61 -59.58 15.86
CA PHE A 519 -10.29 -59.62 17.27
C PHE A 519 -9.00 -58.81 17.49
N VAL A 520 -9.08 -57.75 18.30
CA VAL A 520 -7.98 -56.78 18.47
C VAL A 520 -7.24 -57.01 19.77
N ASN A 521 -7.96 -57.16 20.88
CA ASN A 521 -7.34 -57.23 22.19
C ASN A 521 -8.17 -58.02 23.22
N PHE A 522 -7.47 -58.53 24.23
CA PHE A 522 -8.03 -58.93 25.51
C PHE A 522 -8.02 -57.71 26.43
N ASN A 523 -9.18 -57.25 26.87
CA ASN A 523 -9.36 -56.09 27.73
C ASN A 523 -9.75 -56.52 29.16
N SER A 524 -9.86 -55.60 30.11
CA SER A 524 -10.03 -55.92 31.54
C SER A 524 -11.20 -56.88 31.84
N TYR A 525 -12.27 -56.83 31.05
CA TYR A 525 -13.47 -57.67 31.22
C TYR A 525 -14.06 -58.19 29.89
N SER A 526 -13.39 -57.96 28.75
CA SER A 526 -13.92 -58.28 27.43
C SER A 526 -12.87 -58.80 26.44
N LYS A 527 -13.34 -59.60 25.47
CA LYS A 527 -12.63 -59.94 24.23
C LYS A 527 -13.13 -58.97 23.15
N ASP A 528 -12.28 -58.03 22.74
CA ASP A 528 -12.70 -56.91 21.89
C ASP A 528 -12.56 -57.22 20.39
N ILE A 529 -13.66 -57.05 19.66
CA ILE A 529 -13.75 -57.11 18.21
C ILE A 529 -13.89 -55.68 17.67
N ASN A 530 -12.97 -55.25 16.82
CA ASN A 530 -13.10 -53.99 16.09
C ASN A 530 -13.70 -54.23 14.70
N ILE A 531 -14.76 -53.48 14.39
CA ILE A 531 -15.45 -53.45 13.10
C ILE A 531 -15.25 -52.09 12.46
N ARG A 532 -14.57 -52.06 11.31
CA ARG A 532 -14.40 -50.87 10.47
C ARG A 532 -14.92 -51.10 9.07
N ALA A 533 -15.83 -50.26 8.64
CA ALA A 533 -16.38 -50.29 7.28
C ALA A 533 -16.72 -48.88 6.79
N TYR A 534 -16.81 -48.70 5.48
CA TYR A 534 -17.36 -47.47 4.90
C TYR A 534 -18.80 -47.70 4.45
N ILE A 535 -19.69 -46.76 4.75
CA ILE A 535 -21.09 -46.77 4.30
C ILE A 535 -21.22 -45.84 3.10
N ASN A 536 -21.86 -46.33 2.02
CA ASN A 536 -22.03 -45.64 0.74
C ASN A 536 -23.13 -44.57 0.80
N THR A 537 -23.00 -43.61 1.73
CA THR A 537 -23.93 -42.50 1.83
C THR A 537 -23.21 -41.20 2.14
N THR A 538 -23.82 -40.08 1.76
CA THR A 538 -23.36 -38.72 2.07
C THR A 538 -24.29 -38.03 3.07
N ARG A 539 -25.49 -38.58 3.31
CA ARG A 539 -26.51 -38.03 4.20
C ARG A 539 -26.38 -38.61 5.61
N LEU A 540 -26.30 -37.73 6.61
CA LEU A 540 -26.13 -38.12 8.01
C LEU A 540 -27.29 -38.96 8.57
N SER A 541 -28.54 -38.61 8.22
CA SER A 541 -29.70 -39.40 8.64
C SER A 541 -29.68 -40.81 8.07
N HIS A 542 -29.23 -40.98 6.83
CA HIS A 542 -29.13 -42.28 6.19
C HIS A 542 -28.03 -43.14 6.80
N PHE A 543 -26.90 -42.51 7.16
CA PHE A 543 -25.82 -43.17 7.90
C PHE A 543 -26.31 -43.76 9.21
N TYR A 544 -27.01 -42.98 10.04
CA TYR A 544 -27.52 -43.47 11.33
C TYR A 544 -28.52 -44.62 11.17
N ARG A 545 -29.37 -44.59 10.14
CA ARG A 545 -30.29 -45.70 9.84
C ARG A 545 -29.56 -46.99 9.50
N ILE A 546 -28.50 -46.91 8.71
CA ILE A 546 -27.70 -48.10 8.34
C ILE A 546 -26.89 -48.58 9.55
N GLN A 547 -26.33 -47.67 10.33
CA GLN A 547 -25.63 -48.01 11.57
C GLN A 547 -26.55 -48.76 12.53
N GLU A 548 -27.80 -48.31 12.68
CA GLU A 548 -28.82 -48.96 13.50
C GLU A 548 -29.12 -50.40 13.02
N ASP A 549 -29.41 -50.60 11.73
CA ASP A 549 -29.63 -51.95 11.16
C ASP A 549 -28.41 -52.86 11.36
N VAL A 550 -27.20 -52.36 11.12
CA VAL A 550 -25.96 -53.10 11.33
C VAL A 550 -25.79 -53.50 12.80
N LEU A 551 -26.07 -52.60 13.75
CA LEU A 551 -25.96 -52.89 15.18
C LEU A 551 -26.95 -53.97 15.63
N PHE A 552 -28.19 -53.95 15.14
CA PHE A 552 -29.16 -55.00 15.45
C PHE A 552 -28.72 -56.37 14.92
N ARG A 553 -28.27 -56.44 13.66
CA ARG A 553 -27.74 -57.69 13.08
C ARG A 553 -26.51 -58.22 13.81
N ILE A 554 -25.66 -57.33 14.31
CA ILE A 554 -24.50 -57.74 15.12
C ILE A 554 -24.98 -58.41 16.41
N GLY A 555 -25.99 -57.84 17.09
CA GLY A 555 -26.61 -58.45 18.27
C GLY A 555 -27.13 -59.85 17.98
N GLU A 556 -27.92 -60.01 16.92
CA GLU A 556 -28.47 -61.30 16.49
C GLU A 556 -27.36 -62.35 16.24
N ILE A 557 -26.29 -61.98 15.52
CA ILE A 557 -25.16 -62.89 15.23
C ILE A 557 -24.43 -63.32 16.51
N ILE A 558 -24.30 -62.42 17.49
CA ILE A 558 -23.63 -62.73 18.77
C ILE A 558 -24.48 -63.71 19.58
N GLU A 559 -25.79 -63.49 19.62
CA GLU A 559 -26.75 -64.37 20.30
C GLU A 559 -26.81 -65.76 19.64
N GLU A 560 -26.88 -65.83 18.31
CA GLU A 560 -26.82 -67.10 17.56
C GLU A 560 -25.52 -67.88 17.80
N GLY A 561 -24.40 -67.18 18.00
CA GLY A 561 -23.10 -67.78 18.33
C GLY A 561 -23.01 -68.31 19.77
N GLY A 562 -24.05 -68.14 20.59
CA GLY A 562 -24.07 -68.50 22.00
C GLY A 562 -23.09 -67.68 22.83
N ALA A 563 -22.77 -66.46 22.40
CA ALA A 563 -21.94 -65.52 23.14
C ALA A 563 -22.79 -64.41 23.75
N ALA A 564 -22.26 -63.76 24.78
CA ALA A 564 -22.89 -62.61 25.42
C ALA A 564 -21.98 -61.39 25.35
N PHE A 565 -22.58 -60.21 25.29
CA PHE A 565 -21.85 -58.96 25.47
C PHE A 565 -21.17 -58.94 26.83
N ALA A 566 -19.96 -58.38 26.87
CA ALA A 566 -19.22 -58.24 28.11
C ALA A 566 -19.84 -57.14 28.98
N TYR A 567 -20.09 -57.49 30.24
CA TYR A 567 -20.37 -56.52 31.29
C TYR A 567 -19.10 -56.28 32.12
N PRO A 568 -18.87 -55.08 32.67
CA PRO A 568 -17.81 -54.86 33.64
C PRO A 568 -17.92 -55.88 34.78
N THR A 569 -16.94 -56.78 34.88
CA THR A 569 -16.96 -57.91 35.83
C THR A 569 -15.76 -57.79 36.76
N SER A 570 -15.98 -57.92 38.07
CA SER A 570 -14.93 -58.00 39.08
C SER A 570 -15.06 -59.30 39.86
N SER A 571 -13.99 -60.09 39.97
CA SER A 571 -13.94 -61.20 40.94
C SER A 571 -13.48 -60.66 42.29
N THR A 572 -14.32 -60.82 43.32
CA THR A 572 -13.95 -60.55 44.71
C THR A 572 -13.72 -61.88 45.41
N TYR A 573 -12.47 -62.20 45.70
CA TYR A 573 -12.12 -63.36 46.50
C TYR A 573 -12.32 -63.02 47.98
N LEU A 574 -13.38 -63.56 48.59
CA LEU A 574 -13.54 -63.57 50.05
C LEU A 574 -12.68 -64.71 50.60
N HIS A 575 -11.44 -64.39 50.98
CA HIS A 575 -10.59 -65.33 51.70
C HIS A 575 -11.08 -65.46 53.15
N THR A 576 -11.63 -66.62 53.51
CA THR A 576 -11.38 -67.20 54.83
C THR A 576 -10.05 -67.92 54.75
N VAL A 577 -9.11 -67.54 55.63
CA VAL A 577 -7.80 -68.18 55.73
C VAL A 577 -8.01 -69.58 56.30
N ASP A 578 -8.19 -70.56 55.43
CA ASP A 578 -7.83 -71.95 55.72
C ASP A 578 -6.58 -72.26 54.89
N GLU A 579 -5.51 -72.55 55.61
CA GLU A 579 -4.17 -72.83 55.14
C GLU A 579 -4.15 -74.25 54.58
N ASP A 580 -4.38 -74.41 53.27
CA ASP A 580 -3.99 -75.59 52.48
C ASP A 580 -4.28 -75.36 50.98
N LEU A 581 -3.51 -74.47 50.36
CA LEU A 581 -3.32 -74.50 48.91
C LEU A 581 -2.22 -75.53 48.62
N THR A 582 -2.63 -76.74 48.28
CA THR A 582 -1.70 -77.75 47.73
C THR A 582 -1.21 -77.26 46.38
N GLU A 583 0.05 -76.84 46.32
CA GLU A 583 0.71 -76.59 45.03
C GLU A 583 0.64 -77.88 44.19
N PRO A 584 0.28 -77.80 42.90
CA PRO A 584 0.34 -78.97 42.03
C PRO A 584 1.78 -79.50 42.05
N SER A 585 1.97 -80.73 42.54
CA SER A 585 3.27 -81.35 42.81
C SER A 585 4.24 -81.33 41.62
N ASN A 586 3.70 -81.24 40.41
CA ASN A 586 4.50 -81.21 39.17
C ASN A 586 5.02 -79.81 38.83
N LEU A 587 4.34 -78.74 39.27
CA LEU A 587 4.76 -77.37 38.99
C LEU A 587 5.96 -76.98 39.87
N ALA A 588 6.00 -77.44 41.12
CA ALA A 588 7.14 -77.22 42.00
C ALA A 588 8.41 -77.87 41.44
N ASN A 589 8.30 -79.10 40.95
CA ASN A 589 9.40 -79.81 40.31
C ASN A 589 9.80 -79.16 38.97
N GLU A 590 8.84 -78.78 38.11
CA GLU A 590 9.13 -78.06 36.86
C GLU A 590 9.75 -76.68 37.11
N LEU A 591 9.36 -75.96 38.17
CA LEU A 591 9.94 -74.67 38.54
C LEU A 591 11.34 -74.82 39.13
N GLU A 592 11.57 -75.85 39.95
CA GLU A 592 12.92 -76.18 40.43
C GLU A 592 13.84 -76.57 39.27
N GLU A 593 13.37 -77.39 38.33
CA GLU A 593 14.11 -77.79 37.12
C GLU A 593 14.34 -76.60 36.18
N PHE A 594 13.34 -75.74 35.96
CA PHE A 594 13.45 -74.51 35.17
C PHE A 594 14.41 -73.48 35.80
N SER A 595 14.44 -73.40 37.13
CA SER A 595 15.37 -72.54 37.88
C SER A 595 16.81 -73.06 37.82
N ASN A 596 16.99 -74.38 37.73
CA ASN A 596 18.29 -75.04 37.73
C ASN A 596 18.91 -75.18 36.32
N GLU A 597 18.10 -75.32 35.26
CA GLU A 597 18.61 -75.61 33.89
C GLU A 597 18.67 -74.42 32.93
N THR A 598 18.15 -73.21 33.24
CA THR A 598 18.18 -72.13 32.26
C THR A 598 18.41 -70.74 32.85
N GLN A 599 19.45 -70.05 32.34
CA GLN A 599 19.48 -68.58 32.33
C GLN A 599 18.12 -68.09 31.84
N PHE A 600 17.46 -67.23 32.63
CA PHE A 600 16.24 -66.57 32.18
C PHE A 600 16.49 -66.01 30.78
N PRO A 601 15.74 -66.44 29.75
CA PRO A 601 16.01 -66.09 28.34
C PRO A 601 15.58 -64.66 28.01
N PHE A 602 15.59 -63.78 29.01
CA PHE A 602 15.27 -62.37 28.90
C PHE A 602 16.55 -61.56 29.19
N PRO A 603 16.94 -60.62 28.31
CA PRO A 603 16.12 -60.06 27.22
C PRO A 603 16.05 -60.90 25.95
N ASP A 604 17.05 -61.78 25.69
CA ASP A 604 17.22 -62.45 24.40
C ASP A 604 17.17 -63.97 24.52
N PHE A 605 16.38 -64.61 23.64
CA PHE A 605 16.34 -66.06 23.51
C PHE A 605 17.56 -66.57 22.75
N PRO A 606 18.16 -67.71 23.16
CA PRO A 606 19.24 -68.37 22.41
C PRO A 606 18.83 -68.67 20.96
N ALA A 607 19.70 -68.38 20.00
CA ALA A 607 19.39 -68.44 18.55
C ALA A 607 18.98 -69.86 18.08
N ASP A 608 19.59 -70.88 18.65
CA ASP A 608 19.27 -72.29 18.49
C ASP A 608 17.85 -72.63 18.96
N ARG A 609 17.38 -72.02 20.05
CA ARG A 609 15.99 -72.16 20.52
C ARG A 609 15.02 -71.42 19.62
N ILE A 610 15.40 -70.24 19.12
CA ILE A 610 14.62 -69.48 18.14
C ILE A 610 14.41 -70.32 16.87
N ASP A 611 15.47 -70.92 16.32
CA ASP A 611 15.39 -71.75 15.12
C ASP A 611 14.50 -72.99 15.31
N GLN A 612 14.46 -73.54 16.52
CA GLN A 612 13.60 -74.69 16.85
C GLN A 612 12.11 -74.35 16.91
N ILE A 613 11.73 -73.10 17.18
CA ILE A 613 10.33 -72.67 17.31
C ILE A 613 9.85 -71.82 16.13
N ASN A 614 10.78 -71.27 15.34
CA ASN A 614 10.49 -70.41 14.20
C ASN A 614 9.61 -71.12 13.15
N ASN A 615 8.54 -70.46 12.69
CA ASN A 615 7.58 -70.95 11.68
C ASN A 615 6.90 -72.31 11.97
N LYS A 616 6.98 -72.87 13.19
CA LYS A 616 6.27 -74.11 13.55
C LYS A 616 4.79 -73.92 13.88
N LEU A 617 4.36 -72.67 14.08
CA LEU A 617 2.96 -72.36 14.31
C LEU A 617 2.20 -72.36 12.98
N LYS A 618 1.24 -73.28 12.83
CA LYS A 618 0.41 -73.36 11.62
C LYS A 618 -0.50 -72.13 11.49
N TYR A 619 -0.35 -71.36 10.41
CA TYR A 619 -1.14 -70.17 10.11
C TYR A 619 -1.57 -70.12 8.63
N PRO A 620 -2.87 -70.05 8.30
CA PRO A 620 -4.00 -70.12 9.22
C PRO A 620 -4.23 -71.56 9.72
N PRO A 621 -4.69 -71.73 10.96
CA PRO A 621 -5.10 -73.04 11.51
C PRO A 621 -6.35 -73.59 10.79
N GLU A 622 -6.39 -74.90 10.54
CA GLU A 622 -7.44 -75.57 9.76
C GLU A 622 -8.40 -76.38 10.65
N ALA A 623 -8.00 -76.73 11.89
CA ALA A 623 -8.82 -77.50 12.83
C ALA A 623 -8.61 -77.05 14.29
N GLU A 624 -9.55 -77.36 15.19
CA GLU A 624 -9.48 -76.97 16.62
C GLU A 624 -8.25 -77.56 17.34
N LYS A 625 -7.83 -78.76 16.94
CA LYS A 625 -6.58 -79.39 17.37
C LYS A 625 -5.31 -78.60 17.00
N ASP A 626 -5.37 -77.71 16.01
CA ASP A 626 -4.22 -76.87 15.63
C ASP A 626 -3.99 -75.75 16.67
N TYR A 627 -4.89 -75.56 17.64
CA TYR A 627 -4.73 -74.68 18.81
C TYR A 627 -4.33 -75.40 20.10
N SER A 628 -4.54 -76.71 20.20
CA SER A 628 -4.18 -77.51 21.38
C SER A 628 -2.84 -78.20 21.16
N GLY A 629 -1.87 -77.90 22.03
CA GLY A 629 -0.49 -78.36 21.87
C GLY A 629 0.38 -77.36 21.10
N LEU A 630 0.49 -76.15 21.65
CA LEU A 630 1.53 -75.19 21.24
C LEU A 630 2.89 -75.91 21.25
N PRO A 631 3.82 -75.59 20.32
CA PRO A 631 5.12 -76.26 20.23
C PRO A 631 6.01 -76.15 21.49
N LEU A 632 5.57 -75.38 22.49
CA LEU A 632 6.22 -75.19 23.80
C LEU A 632 5.63 -76.07 24.92
N ARG A 633 4.60 -76.88 24.66
CA ARG A 633 3.99 -77.76 25.66
C ARG A 633 4.40 -79.20 25.36
N THR A 634 5.43 -79.69 26.03
CA THR A 634 5.84 -81.10 25.97
C THR A 634 4.72 -81.96 26.57
N ASN A 635 4.21 -82.91 25.79
CA ASN A 635 3.26 -83.90 26.28
C ASN A 635 4.06 -84.98 27.02
N ASP A 636 4.23 -84.85 28.33
CA ASP A 636 4.65 -85.99 29.14
C ASP A 636 3.47 -86.95 29.30
N LYS A 637 3.50 -87.98 28.47
CA LYS A 637 2.83 -89.25 28.73
C LYS A 637 3.77 -90.07 29.61
N ASP A 638 3.58 -90.00 30.93
CA ASP A 638 3.86 -91.12 31.84
C ASP A 638 3.33 -90.84 33.25
N THR A 639 2.05 -91.13 33.46
CA THR A 639 1.58 -91.59 34.78
C THR A 639 0.67 -92.78 34.55
N LYS A 640 1.17 -93.94 34.96
CA LYS A 640 0.45 -95.22 34.99
C LYS A 640 -0.77 -95.14 35.91
N GLU A 641 -1.72 -95.98 35.55
CA GLU A 641 -2.95 -96.36 36.25
C GLU A 641 -2.85 -96.34 37.79
N ASP A 642 -3.84 -95.73 38.43
CA ASP A 642 -4.44 -96.36 39.61
C ASP A 642 -5.96 -96.44 39.44
N LYS A 643 -6.48 -97.66 39.59
CA LYS A 643 -7.89 -98.04 39.48
C LYS A 643 -8.34 -98.42 40.88
N THR A 644 -9.24 -97.66 41.50
CA THR A 644 -10.13 -98.20 42.55
C THR A 644 -11.45 -97.44 42.67
N ALA A 645 -12.53 -98.25 42.62
CA ALA A 645 -13.81 -98.16 43.37
C ALA A 645 -14.80 -97.02 43.04
N LYS A 646 -15.93 -97.33 42.36
CA LYS A 646 -17.27 -97.70 42.91
C LYS A 646 -18.10 -96.46 43.33
N GLU A 647 -19.11 -96.09 42.55
CA GLU A 647 -20.53 -96.54 42.59
C GLU A 647 -21.41 -95.68 43.53
N ASP A 648 -22.67 -95.55 43.10
CA ASP A 648 -23.82 -94.84 43.70
C ASP A 648 -23.81 -93.30 43.69
N LYS A 649 -24.88 -92.55 43.40
CA LYS A 649 -26.27 -92.69 42.89
C LYS A 649 -27.03 -91.46 43.45
N HIS A 650 -28.07 -91.01 42.73
CA HIS A 650 -29.06 -89.97 43.11
C HIS A 650 -28.55 -88.53 42.96
N GLY A 651 -29.30 -87.56 42.44
CA GLY A 651 -30.69 -87.46 42.02
C GLY A 651 -30.95 -85.98 41.73
N LYS A 652 -31.82 -85.68 40.76
CA LYS A 652 -32.34 -84.33 40.42
C LYS A 652 -32.91 -83.58 41.65
N PRO A 653 -33.58 -82.42 41.46
CA PRO A 653 -33.20 -81.09 40.95
C PRO A 653 -33.41 -80.04 42.08
N TYR A 654 -33.37 -78.73 41.83
CA TYR A 654 -34.37 -77.72 42.27
C TYR A 654 -33.86 -76.28 41.99
N THR A 655 -34.79 -75.49 41.46
CA THR A 655 -35.04 -74.03 41.57
C THR A 655 -34.31 -73.29 42.71
N GLU A 656 -33.95 -72.01 42.60
CA GLU A 656 -34.69 -70.83 42.12
C GLU A 656 -33.84 -69.87 41.26
#